data_AF-A0A4Q3W5P5-F1
#
_entry.id   AF-A0A4Q3W5P5-F1
#
_cell.length_a   1.000
_cell.length_b   1.000
_cell.length_c   1.000
_cell.angle_alpha   90.00
_cell.angle_beta   90.00
_cell.angle_gamma   90.00
#
_symmetry.space_group_name_H-M   'P 1'
#
loop_
_entity.id
_entity.type
_entity.pdbx_description
1 polymer ?
#
loop_
_entity_poly.entity_id
_entity_poly.type
_entity_poly.pdbx_seq_one_letter_code
_entity_poly.pdbx_strand_id
1 'polypeptide(L)'
;MHQDYIKPDNWSIIEEGFDREQVKSSESLFSLGNGAMGQRANFEENYSGDTFQGSYIGGVYYPDKTKVGWWKNGYPEYFAKVLNAPNWIGIEVRVNGENLDLNTAVSVTNFRRELNMKEGWYERSFDAVLQNGSEISVKVLRFLSMDLDEVGAIRYEVTPMSAAAEITFSPYLDAGVHNEDANWEEKFWEPISVSADANAAFVTARTFKTHFTATAFMHNAIFLDGAKQDVLPVTEKSSQEKIAFTYTVAAEKGQTARIEKTGGYTSSMNHEDTVKAATAVLASANEKGFDEMLSDQKKTWAKIWEMSDITIDGDVKAQQAIRFNIFHLNQTYSGKDSRLNIGPKGFTGEKYGGSTYWDTEAYCIPFYMATKDQEVARNLLTYRYNHLEKAIENAKKLGFSNGAALYPMVTMNGEECHNEWEITFEEIHRNGAIAFAIYNYVRFTGDYSYVPEKGLEVLIGIARFWHQRATWSTAKNRFVILGVTGPNEYENNVNNNFYTNYLAKWCIDYCVEQIEKIEAEFTADYQRVSATTGIDAVEVAKWKQVADKMYFPYSEEHGVYLQQDGFLDKELIKVHDLDRSQRPINQKWSWDRILRSPYIKQADTLQGFYFFEDHFSKEELEKHFDFYEPYTVHESSLSPCVHSIQAAVLGKMEMAYTFYLRTSRLDLDDYNKEVQEGLHITSMAGTWMSIVEGFGGMRVKDDQL
;
A
#
# COMPACT_ATOMS: atom_id res chain seq x y z
N MET A 1 23.84 -7.07 -7.91
CA MET A 1 24.37 -5.70 -7.71
C MET A 1 23.13 -4.84 -7.53
N HIS A 2 23.06 -4.07 -6.44
CA HIS A 2 21.92 -3.19 -6.14
C HIS A 2 21.88 -2.04 -7.15
N GLN A 3 20.69 -1.50 -7.44
CA GLN A 3 20.56 -0.32 -8.30
C GLN A 3 20.92 0.92 -7.46
N ASP A 4 22.01 1.62 -7.77
CA ASP A 4 22.46 2.85 -7.05
C ASP A 4 22.57 4.01 -8.05
N TYR A 5 21.46 4.33 -8.72
CA TYR A 5 21.38 5.42 -9.70
C TYR A 5 20.66 6.67 -9.17
N ILE A 6 19.99 6.56 -8.02
CA ILE A 6 19.35 7.69 -7.33
C ILE A 6 20.41 8.51 -6.58
N LYS A 7 20.48 9.81 -6.86
CA LYS A 7 21.37 10.72 -6.15
C LYS A 7 20.86 10.97 -4.73
N PRO A 8 21.71 10.87 -3.70
CA PRO A 8 21.31 11.21 -2.34
C PRO A 8 21.01 12.71 -2.22
N ASP A 9 19.82 13.03 -1.73
CA ASP A 9 19.37 14.39 -1.42
C ASP A 9 18.40 14.35 -0.23
N ASN A 10 18.35 15.42 0.56
CA ASN A 10 17.56 15.46 1.79
C ASN A 10 16.04 15.46 1.54
N TRP A 11 15.57 15.98 0.41
CA TRP A 11 14.15 16.22 0.16
C TRP A 11 13.69 15.76 -1.22
N SER A 12 14.60 15.30 -2.06
CA SER A 12 14.29 14.87 -3.42
C SER A 12 14.81 13.47 -3.72
N ILE A 13 14.06 12.75 -4.56
CA ILE A 13 14.57 11.61 -5.33
C ILE A 13 15.01 12.16 -6.67
N ILE A 14 16.28 11.96 -7.04
CA ILE A 14 16.87 12.54 -8.25
C ILE A 14 17.51 11.44 -9.09
N GLU A 15 17.09 11.34 -10.34
CA GLU A 15 17.69 10.50 -11.39
C GLU A 15 18.33 11.43 -12.43
N GLU A 16 19.58 11.16 -12.79
CA GLU A 16 20.34 11.90 -13.81
C GLU A 16 20.84 10.95 -14.90
N GLY A 17 20.68 11.36 -16.15
CA GLY A 17 20.90 10.47 -17.30
C GLY A 17 19.67 9.62 -17.62
N PHE A 18 19.54 9.21 -18.87
CA PHE A 18 18.42 8.40 -19.34
C PHE A 18 18.90 6.98 -19.67
N ASP A 19 18.38 6.00 -18.94
CA ASP A 19 18.60 4.58 -19.18
C ASP A 19 17.24 3.89 -19.42
N ARG A 20 17.11 3.23 -20.57
CA ARG A 20 15.88 2.57 -21.00
C ARG A 20 15.53 1.38 -20.11
N GLU A 21 16.54 0.70 -19.57
CA GLU A 21 16.35 -0.47 -18.70
C GLU A 21 15.79 -0.07 -17.32
N GLN A 22 15.89 1.20 -16.94
CA GLN A 22 15.46 1.70 -15.63
C GLN A 22 14.04 2.28 -15.65
N VAL A 23 13.41 2.43 -16.81
CA VAL A 23 12.13 3.16 -16.94
C VAL A 23 11.03 2.59 -16.05
N LYS A 24 10.81 1.27 -16.02
CA LYS A 24 9.79 0.66 -15.15
C LYS A 24 10.06 0.85 -13.66
N SER A 25 11.31 0.88 -13.26
CA SER A 25 11.72 1.10 -11.86
C SER A 25 11.52 2.57 -11.47
N SER A 26 11.97 3.50 -12.32
CA SER A 26 11.77 4.94 -12.13
C SER A 26 10.30 5.35 -12.20
N GLU A 27 9.47 4.64 -12.96
CA GLU A 27 8.01 4.80 -12.91
C GLU A 27 7.45 4.53 -11.51
N SER A 28 7.95 3.52 -10.81
CA SER A 28 7.53 3.21 -9.43
C SER A 28 8.07 4.25 -8.45
N LEU A 29 9.39 4.51 -8.46
CA LEU A 29 10.06 5.41 -7.51
C LEU A 29 9.52 6.84 -7.55
N PHE A 30 9.07 7.32 -8.71
CA PHE A 30 8.58 8.69 -8.87
C PHE A 30 7.04 8.78 -8.85
N SER A 31 6.34 7.72 -8.43
CA SER A 31 4.87 7.66 -8.43
C SER A 31 4.25 8.77 -7.58
N LEU A 32 3.08 9.24 -8.00
CA LEU A 32 2.31 10.26 -7.30
C LEU A 32 0.96 9.71 -6.82
N GLY A 33 0.48 10.21 -5.69
CA GLY A 33 -0.80 9.85 -5.09
C GLY A 33 -1.32 10.97 -4.18
N ASN A 34 -2.63 11.02 -3.95
CA ASN A 34 -3.25 11.97 -3.02
C ASN A 34 -4.26 11.32 -2.05
N GLY A 35 -4.21 9.98 -1.92
CA GLY A 35 -5.14 9.18 -1.12
C GLY A 35 -6.46 8.85 -1.81
N ALA A 36 -6.89 9.62 -2.82
CA ALA A 36 -8.10 9.33 -3.60
C ALA A 36 -7.77 8.68 -4.95
N MET A 37 -6.64 9.05 -5.55
CA MET A 37 -6.10 8.44 -6.75
C MET A 37 -4.57 8.44 -6.70
N GLY A 38 -3.96 7.66 -7.59
CA GLY A 38 -2.54 7.73 -7.82
C GLY A 38 -2.15 7.19 -9.18
N GLN A 39 -0.88 7.36 -9.52
CA GLN A 39 -0.32 6.91 -10.78
C GLN A 39 1.17 6.68 -10.68
N ARG A 40 1.64 5.76 -11.51
CA ARG A 40 3.06 5.59 -11.80
C ARG A 40 3.59 6.83 -12.54
N ALA A 41 4.90 7.02 -12.49
CA ALA A 41 5.57 8.11 -13.17
C ALA A 41 5.79 7.86 -14.67
N ASN A 42 4.76 7.34 -15.35
CA ASN A 42 4.76 7.20 -16.80
C ASN A 42 4.96 8.58 -17.45
N PHE A 43 5.62 8.57 -18.61
CA PHE A 43 5.76 9.76 -19.43
C PHE A 43 4.41 10.19 -20.00
N GLU A 44 4.21 11.49 -20.09
CA GLU A 44 3.00 12.08 -20.65
C GLU A 44 2.99 11.90 -22.17
N GLU A 45 4.15 12.07 -22.82
CA GLU A 45 4.35 11.81 -24.25
C GLU A 45 4.52 10.34 -24.58
N ASN A 46 4.55 10.05 -25.89
CA ASN A 46 4.76 8.70 -26.38
C ASN A 46 6.12 8.13 -25.93
N TYR A 47 6.11 6.91 -25.41
CA TYR A 47 7.32 6.13 -25.16
C TYR A 47 7.14 4.73 -25.74
N SER A 48 7.93 4.40 -26.76
CA SER A 48 7.81 3.11 -27.46
C SER A 48 8.60 1.96 -26.83
N GLY A 49 9.36 2.24 -25.76
CA GLY A 49 10.10 1.22 -25.02
C GLY A 49 9.26 0.52 -23.97
N ASP A 50 9.90 -0.36 -23.19
CA ASP A 50 9.24 -1.07 -22.11
C ASP A 50 8.82 -0.11 -20.99
N THR A 51 7.52 -0.05 -20.73
CA THR A 51 6.86 0.79 -19.71
C THR A 51 5.77 -0.03 -19.03
N PHE A 52 5.40 0.35 -17.82
CA PHE A 52 4.23 -0.20 -17.12
C PHE A 52 3.27 0.95 -16.81
N GLN A 53 2.26 1.12 -17.69
CA GLN A 53 1.23 2.14 -17.56
C GLN A 53 0.32 1.83 -16.36
N GLY A 54 0.25 2.73 -15.37
CA GLY A 54 -0.60 2.52 -14.19
C GLY A 54 -1.19 3.81 -13.63
N SER A 55 -2.52 3.90 -13.64
CA SER A 55 -3.30 4.90 -12.89
C SER A 55 -4.36 4.18 -12.07
N TYR A 56 -4.67 4.66 -10.87
CA TYR A 56 -5.51 3.92 -9.92
C TYR A 56 -6.47 4.88 -9.21
N ILE A 57 -7.71 4.44 -9.01
CA ILE A 57 -8.73 5.18 -8.26
C ILE A 57 -9.03 4.40 -6.98
N GLY A 58 -8.92 5.06 -5.82
CA GLY A 58 -9.19 4.47 -4.52
C GLY A 58 -10.59 3.85 -4.46
N GLY A 59 -10.67 2.59 -4.05
CA GLY A 59 -11.93 1.86 -3.86
C GLY A 59 -12.61 1.36 -5.13
N VAL A 60 -12.10 1.69 -6.33
CA VAL A 60 -12.61 1.16 -7.59
C VAL A 60 -11.87 -0.13 -7.93
N TYR A 61 -12.57 -1.25 -7.82
CA TYR A 61 -11.98 -2.58 -8.00
C TYR A 61 -12.81 -3.46 -8.94
N TYR A 62 -12.20 -4.56 -9.39
CA TYR A 62 -12.83 -5.60 -10.19
C TYR A 62 -12.67 -6.99 -9.57
N PRO A 63 -13.74 -7.80 -9.52
CA PRO A 63 -13.69 -9.19 -9.07
C PRO A 63 -13.22 -10.07 -10.22
N ASP A 64 -11.90 -10.25 -10.32
CA ASP A 64 -11.30 -11.12 -11.32
C ASP A 64 -11.49 -12.59 -10.93
N LYS A 65 -11.94 -13.45 -11.85
CA LYS A 65 -12.37 -14.81 -11.51
C LYS A 65 -11.18 -15.61 -10.98
N THR A 66 -11.38 -16.28 -9.85
CA THR A 66 -10.32 -17.08 -9.19
C THR A 66 -9.73 -18.10 -10.16
N LYS A 67 -8.40 -18.11 -10.23
CA LYS A 67 -7.61 -19.04 -11.04
C LYS A 67 -6.77 -19.89 -10.09
N VAL A 68 -7.04 -21.20 -10.05
CA VAL A 68 -6.30 -22.17 -9.22
C VAL A 68 -6.09 -23.45 -9.99
N GLY A 69 -5.03 -24.19 -9.67
CA GLY A 69 -4.81 -25.52 -10.24
C GLY A 69 -5.87 -26.53 -9.78
N TRP A 70 -6.24 -26.49 -8.50
CA TRP A 70 -7.22 -27.40 -7.89
C TRP A 70 -8.10 -26.65 -6.90
N TRP A 71 -9.42 -26.70 -7.11
CA TRP A 71 -10.38 -26.05 -6.22
C TRP A 71 -10.44 -26.72 -4.84
N LYS A 72 -10.57 -25.91 -3.79
CA LYS A 72 -10.83 -26.35 -2.41
C LYS A 72 -12.14 -25.71 -1.94
N ASN A 73 -12.97 -26.48 -1.24
CA ASN A 73 -14.18 -25.94 -0.63
C ASN A 73 -13.80 -24.82 0.34
N GLY A 74 -14.44 -23.66 0.20
CA GLY A 74 -14.11 -22.46 0.96
C GLY A 74 -13.32 -21.42 0.18
N TYR A 75 -12.74 -21.76 -0.98
CA TYR A 75 -12.06 -20.76 -1.81
C TYR A 75 -13.00 -19.64 -2.27
N PRO A 76 -12.47 -18.41 -2.40
CA PRO A 76 -13.25 -17.31 -2.92
C PRO A 76 -13.46 -17.45 -4.42
N GLU A 77 -14.58 -16.94 -4.92
CA GLU A 77 -14.96 -17.02 -6.34
C GLU A 77 -14.18 -16.04 -7.23
N TYR A 78 -13.59 -15.01 -6.61
CA TYR A 78 -12.79 -14.00 -7.28
C TYR A 78 -11.61 -13.53 -6.42
N PHE A 79 -10.62 -12.93 -7.08
CA PHE A 79 -9.58 -12.11 -6.48
C PHE A 79 -9.86 -10.64 -6.86
N ALA A 80 -10.14 -9.79 -5.88
CA ALA A 80 -10.39 -8.38 -6.12
C ALA A 80 -9.10 -7.61 -6.43
N LYS A 81 -9.14 -6.74 -7.45
CA LYS A 81 -8.00 -5.92 -7.87
C LYS A 81 -8.41 -4.48 -8.13
N VAL A 82 -7.62 -3.51 -7.66
CA VAL A 82 -7.69 -2.12 -8.13
C VAL A 82 -7.29 -2.11 -9.61
N LEU A 83 -8.03 -1.35 -10.40
CA LEU A 83 -7.88 -1.34 -11.85
C LEU A 83 -6.89 -0.27 -12.30
N ASN A 84 -6.21 -0.57 -13.41
CA ASN A 84 -5.65 0.50 -14.23
C ASN A 84 -6.81 1.34 -14.76
N ALA A 85 -6.88 2.60 -14.34
CA ALA A 85 -7.94 3.54 -14.65
C ALA A 85 -7.71 4.20 -16.02
N PRO A 86 -8.75 4.78 -16.65
CA PRO A 86 -8.62 5.47 -17.93
C PRO A 86 -7.51 6.54 -17.91
N ASN A 87 -6.54 6.46 -18.81
CA ASN A 87 -5.38 7.37 -18.80
C ASN A 87 -5.80 8.83 -18.97
N TRP A 88 -5.48 9.67 -17.97
CA TRP A 88 -5.72 11.11 -17.99
C TRP A 88 -4.48 11.96 -18.27
N ILE A 89 -3.26 11.41 -18.16
CA ILE A 89 -2.01 12.20 -18.26
C ILE A 89 -1.50 12.37 -19.69
N GLY A 90 -2.02 11.58 -20.64
CA GLY A 90 -1.49 11.53 -22.00
C GLY A 90 -1.44 12.88 -22.72
N ILE A 91 -0.27 13.23 -23.25
CA ILE A 91 0.01 14.40 -24.09
C ILE A 91 0.97 13.96 -25.20
N GLU A 92 0.42 13.51 -26.33
CA GLU A 92 1.26 13.22 -27.50
C GLU A 92 1.89 14.54 -27.99
N VAL A 93 3.22 14.58 -28.13
CA VAL A 93 3.96 15.76 -28.58
C VAL A 93 4.60 15.48 -29.93
N ARG A 94 4.40 16.38 -30.89
CA ARG A 94 5.08 16.35 -32.19
C ARG A 94 5.85 17.64 -32.45
N VAL A 95 7.04 17.51 -33.04
CA VAL A 95 7.91 18.63 -33.41
C VAL A 95 8.22 18.53 -34.89
N ASN A 96 7.77 19.51 -35.68
CA ASN A 96 7.85 19.49 -37.14
C ASN A 96 7.30 18.17 -37.74
N GLY A 97 6.18 17.69 -37.18
CA GLY A 97 5.51 16.46 -37.60
C GLY A 97 6.04 15.14 -37.03
N GLU A 98 7.23 15.12 -36.40
CA GLU A 98 7.84 13.93 -35.80
C GLU A 98 7.42 13.75 -34.33
N ASN A 99 7.12 12.52 -33.91
CA ASN A 99 6.76 12.23 -32.52
C ASN A 99 7.97 12.39 -31.59
N LEU A 100 7.77 13.04 -30.45
CA LEU A 100 8.72 12.98 -29.35
C LEU A 100 8.61 11.61 -28.67
N ASP A 101 9.71 10.85 -28.72
CA ASP A 101 9.83 9.55 -28.08
C ASP A 101 11.29 9.31 -27.65
N LEU A 102 11.53 9.24 -26.34
CA LEU A 102 12.88 9.07 -25.79
C LEU A 102 13.52 7.71 -26.11
N ASN A 103 12.72 6.69 -26.42
CA ASN A 103 13.24 5.39 -26.84
C ASN A 103 13.81 5.44 -28.27
N THR A 104 13.32 6.34 -29.12
CA THR A 104 13.73 6.41 -30.53
C THR A 104 14.48 7.69 -30.88
N ALA A 105 14.56 8.68 -30.00
CA ALA A 105 15.38 9.87 -30.19
C ALA A 105 16.84 9.53 -30.54
N VAL A 106 17.46 10.35 -31.40
CA VAL A 106 18.87 10.19 -31.82
C VAL A 106 19.80 10.33 -30.63
N SER A 107 19.51 11.28 -29.76
CA SER A 107 20.20 11.45 -28.48
C SER A 107 19.32 12.13 -27.45
N VAL A 108 19.48 11.72 -26.20
CA VAL A 108 18.89 12.37 -25.02
C VAL A 108 20.04 12.78 -24.11
N THR A 109 20.10 14.06 -23.75
CA THR A 109 21.15 14.65 -22.92
C THR A 109 20.52 15.53 -21.85
N ASN A 110 21.28 15.89 -20.81
CA ASN A 110 20.80 16.69 -19.69
C ASN A 110 19.49 16.15 -19.06
N PHE A 111 19.28 14.83 -19.15
CA PHE A 111 18.11 14.20 -18.56
C PHE A 111 18.21 14.29 -17.05
N ARG A 112 17.18 14.84 -16.43
CA ARG A 112 17.01 14.88 -14.98
C ARG A 112 15.55 14.68 -14.63
N ARG A 113 15.29 13.76 -13.70
CA ARG A 113 13.98 13.52 -13.09
C ARG A 113 14.09 13.77 -11.60
N GLU A 114 13.15 14.52 -11.05
CA GLU A 114 13.09 14.88 -9.63
C GLU A 114 11.68 14.65 -9.08
N LEU A 115 11.60 13.91 -7.98
CA LEU A 115 10.43 13.91 -7.10
C LEU A 115 10.77 14.73 -5.87
N ASN A 116 10.22 15.94 -5.79
CA ASN A 116 10.40 16.79 -4.63
C ASN A 116 9.37 16.41 -3.56
N MET A 117 9.83 15.72 -2.52
CA MET A 117 8.96 15.19 -1.46
C MET A 117 8.48 16.31 -0.52
N LYS A 118 9.27 17.38 -0.38
CA LYS A 118 8.95 18.53 0.49
C LYS A 118 7.72 19.28 0.00
N GLU A 119 7.65 19.47 -1.32
CA GLU A 119 6.63 20.28 -1.98
C GLU A 119 5.60 19.43 -2.74
N GLY A 120 5.85 18.12 -2.89
CA GLY A 120 4.93 17.15 -3.45
C GLY A 120 4.67 17.28 -4.93
N TRP A 121 5.74 17.45 -5.72
CA TRP A 121 5.65 17.50 -7.17
C TRP A 121 6.74 16.66 -7.83
N TYR A 122 6.46 16.25 -9.06
CA TYR A 122 7.36 15.56 -9.98
C TYR A 122 7.79 16.51 -11.08
N GLU A 123 9.09 16.58 -11.37
CA GLU A 123 9.65 17.31 -12.50
C GLU A 123 10.52 16.39 -13.36
N ARG A 124 10.44 16.51 -14.68
CA ARG A 124 11.34 15.87 -15.63
C ARG A 124 11.81 16.87 -16.66
N SER A 125 13.11 16.90 -16.92
CA SER A 125 13.74 17.78 -17.91
C SER A 125 14.77 17.04 -18.73
N PHE A 126 14.91 17.39 -20.00
CA PHE A 126 15.90 16.80 -20.90
C PHE A 126 16.04 17.63 -22.18
N ASP A 127 17.18 17.48 -22.84
CA ASP A 127 17.39 17.93 -24.22
C ASP A 127 17.40 16.71 -25.15
N ALA A 128 16.68 16.79 -26.27
CA ALA A 128 16.55 15.70 -27.22
C ALA A 128 16.84 16.16 -28.65
N VAL A 129 17.48 15.26 -29.42
CA VAL A 129 17.60 15.36 -30.88
C VAL A 129 16.69 14.29 -31.49
N LEU A 130 15.67 14.70 -32.22
CA LEU A 130 14.72 13.79 -32.85
C LEU A 130 15.24 13.23 -34.17
N GLN A 131 14.57 12.21 -34.71
CA GLN A 131 14.94 11.57 -35.97
C GLN A 131 14.91 12.52 -37.17
N ASN A 132 14.05 13.54 -37.14
CA ASN A 132 14.01 14.59 -38.16
C ASN A 132 15.09 15.68 -37.98
N GLY A 133 15.98 15.55 -36.98
CA GLY A 133 17.03 16.52 -36.66
C GLY A 133 16.58 17.72 -35.82
N SER A 134 15.32 17.77 -35.38
CA SER A 134 14.87 18.83 -34.47
C SER A 134 15.57 18.69 -33.12
N GLU A 135 16.16 19.78 -32.64
CA GLU A 135 16.79 19.88 -31.32
C GLU A 135 15.86 20.64 -30.39
N ILE A 136 15.44 20.02 -29.30
CA ILE A 136 14.49 20.59 -28.34
C ILE A 136 14.96 20.44 -26.91
N SER A 137 14.54 21.35 -26.05
CA SER A 137 14.58 21.21 -24.60
C SER A 137 13.16 21.04 -24.08
N VAL A 138 12.96 20.07 -23.20
CA VAL A 138 11.66 19.72 -22.63
C VAL A 138 11.72 19.83 -21.12
N LYS A 139 10.67 20.40 -20.53
CA LYS A 139 10.46 20.44 -19.09
C LYS A 139 9.01 20.09 -18.77
N VAL A 140 8.81 19.16 -17.85
CA VAL A 140 7.49 18.69 -17.41
C VAL A 140 7.42 18.79 -15.90
N LEU A 141 6.38 19.45 -15.38
CA LEU A 141 6.08 19.53 -13.95
C LEU A 141 4.66 19.02 -13.70
N ARG A 142 4.51 18.05 -12.80
CA ARG A 142 3.24 17.36 -12.51
C ARG A 142 3.04 17.17 -11.02
N PHE A 143 1.79 17.26 -10.57
CA PHE A 143 1.39 16.87 -9.23
C PHE A 143 -0.08 16.40 -9.21
N LEU A 144 -0.42 15.57 -8.22
CA LEU A 144 -1.81 15.31 -7.84
C LEU A 144 -2.14 16.19 -6.63
N SER A 145 -3.25 16.92 -6.70
CA SER A 145 -3.61 17.88 -5.66
C SER A 145 -3.94 17.15 -4.36
N MET A 146 -3.30 17.55 -3.26
CA MET A 146 -3.65 17.09 -1.92
C MET A 146 -4.88 17.83 -1.33
N ASP A 147 -5.27 18.95 -1.96
CA ASP A 147 -6.40 19.79 -1.55
C ASP A 147 -7.71 19.39 -2.27
N LEU A 148 -7.61 19.11 -3.57
CA LEU A 148 -8.73 18.71 -4.43
C LEU A 148 -8.53 17.24 -4.83
N ASP A 149 -9.28 16.34 -4.20
CA ASP A 149 -9.04 14.89 -4.25
C ASP A 149 -9.13 14.32 -5.69
N GLU A 150 -9.94 14.90 -6.55
CA GLU A 150 -10.25 14.40 -7.89
C GLU A 150 -9.30 14.91 -9.01
N VAL A 151 -8.35 15.80 -8.72
CA VAL A 151 -7.60 16.52 -9.76
C VAL A 151 -6.07 16.51 -9.59
N GLY A 152 -5.37 16.40 -10.70
CA GLY A 152 -3.96 16.69 -10.88
C GLY A 152 -3.74 17.73 -11.97
N ALA A 153 -2.51 18.22 -12.06
CA ALA A 153 -2.12 19.22 -13.04
C ALA A 153 -0.75 18.89 -13.64
N ILE A 154 -0.60 19.16 -14.93
CA ILE A 154 0.62 18.96 -15.72
C ILE A 154 0.93 20.27 -16.43
N ARG A 155 2.17 20.74 -16.32
CA ARG A 155 2.75 21.78 -17.15
C ARG A 155 3.83 21.14 -18.01
N TYR A 156 3.62 21.13 -19.32
CA TYR A 156 4.54 20.54 -20.30
C TYR A 156 5.08 21.63 -21.22
N GLU A 157 6.39 21.81 -21.24
CA GLU A 157 7.10 22.89 -21.93
C GLU A 157 8.06 22.30 -22.96
N VAL A 158 8.03 22.83 -24.18
CA VAL A 158 8.92 22.46 -25.29
C VAL A 158 9.54 23.73 -25.87
N THR A 159 10.86 23.77 -25.92
CA THR A 159 11.63 24.91 -26.44
C THR A 159 12.51 24.44 -27.61
N PRO A 160 12.30 24.95 -28.84
CA PRO A 160 13.18 24.68 -29.97
C PRO A 160 14.56 25.30 -29.77
N MET A 161 15.63 24.51 -29.86
CA MET A 161 16.99 24.93 -29.52
C MET A 161 17.81 25.39 -30.72
N SER A 162 17.56 24.84 -31.91
CA SER A 162 18.39 25.11 -33.10
C SER A 162 17.73 26.04 -34.11
N ALA A 163 16.42 25.90 -34.35
CA ALA A 163 15.63 26.68 -35.30
C ALA A 163 14.17 26.83 -34.83
N ALA A 164 13.40 27.67 -35.50
CA ALA A 164 11.95 27.70 -35.32
C ALA A 164 11.32 26.32 -35.59
N ALA A 165 10.30 25.97 -34.84
CA ALA A 165 9.61 24.69 -34.99
C ALA A 165 8.11 24.84 -34.81
N GLU A 166 7.36 23.99 -35.51
CA GLU A 166 5.95 23.76 -35.24
C GLU A 166 5.83 22.70 -34.15
N ILE A 167 5.31 23.10 -32.99
CA ILE A 167 5.05 22.21 -31.86
C ILE A 167 3.57 21.87 -31.84
N THR A 168 3.25 20.58 -31.87
CA THR A 168 1.87 20.10 -31.75
C THR A 168 1.70 19.32 -30.46
N PHE A 169 0.78 19.80 -29.62
CA PHE A 169 0.31 19.10 -28.43
C PHE A 169 -1.00 18.39 -28.73
N SER A 170 -1.05 17.10 -28.45
CA SER A 170 -2.23 16.26 -28.61
C SER A 170 -2.60 15.61 -27.28
N PRO A 171 -3.17 16.37 -26.32
CA PRO A 171 -3.63 15.82 -25.05
C PRO A 171 -4.83 14.90 -25.29
N TYR A 172 -4.87 13.79 -24.56
CA TYR A 172 -5.93 12.80 -24.70
C TYR A 172 -6.41 12.22 -23.37
N LEU A 173 -7.59 11.62 -23.42
CA LEU A 173 -8.14 10.72 -22.41
C LEU A 173 -8.40 9.37 -23.05
N ASP A 174 -8.06 8.28 -22.37
CA ASP A 174 -8.14 6.93 -22.96
C ASP A 174 -8.63 5.88 -21.95
N ALA A 175 -9.84 5.34 -22.17
CA ALA A 175 -10.40 4.23 -21.40
C ALA A 175 -10.07 2.84 -21.97
N GLY A 176 -9.36 2.78 -23.10
CA GLY A 176 -8.88 1.53 -23.73
C GLY A 176 -7.68 0.89 -23.01
N VAL A 177 -7.57 1.06 -21.69
CA VAL A 177 -6.45 0.58 -20.87
C VAL A 177 -6.56 -0.91 -20.54
N HIS A 178 -5.43 -1.50 -20.16
CA HIS A 178 -5.30 -2.90 -19.77
C HIS A 178 -4.60 -3.01 -18.41
N ASN A 179 -4.87 -4.10 -17.69
CA ASN A 179 -4.11 -4.52 -16.50
C ASN A 179 -3.09 -5.58 -16.93
N GLU A 180 -1.83 -5.45 -16.50
CA GLU A 180 -0.79 -6.46 -16.75
C GLU A 180 -1.07 -7.76 -15.99
N ASP A 181 -1.75 -7.68 -14.84
CA ASP A 181 -1.98 -8.81 -13.95
C ASP A 181 -3.34 -9.53 -14.14
N ALA A 182 -4.08 -9.24 -15.20
CA ALA A 182 -5.39 -9.84 -15.45
C ALA A 182 -5.31 -11.38 -15.59
N ASN A 183 -6.11 -12.13 -14.84
CA ASN A 183 -6.05 -13.60 -14.79
C ASN A 183 -6.38 -14.27 -16.14
N TRP A 184 -7.22 -13.60 -16.94
CA TRP A 184 -7.81 -14.08 -18.19
C TRP A 184 -7.68 -13.09 -19.36
N GLU A 185 -6.80 -12.09 -19.26
CA GLU A 185 -6.57 -11.07 -20.31
C GLU A 185 -7.85 -10.31 -20.74
N GLU A 186 -8.85 -10.24 -19.86
CA GLU A 186 -10.12 -9.56 -20.11
C GLU A 186 -9.99 -8.03 -19.97
N LYS A 187 -10.77 -7.27 -20.74
CA LYS A 187 -10.96 -5.84 -20.49
C LYS A 187 -11.83 -5.65 -19.24
N PHE A 188 -11.44 -4.72 -18.37
CA PHE A 188 -12.20 -4.43 -17.14
C PHE A 188 -13.16 -3.24 -17.27
N TRP A 189 -12.93 -2.38 -18.27
CA TRP A 189 -13.73 -1.18 -18.52
C TRP A 189 -14.63 -1.32 -19.75
N GLU A 190 -15.90 -1.00 -19.57
CA GLU A 190 -16.90 -0.75 -20.59
C GLU A 190 -16.93 0.76 -20.88
N PRO A 191 -16.56 1.22 -22.09
CA PRO A 191 -16.72 2.62 -22.46
C PRO A 191 -18.21 3.00 -22.54
N ILE A 192 -18.61 4.07 -21.87
CA ILE A 192 -20.01 4.53 -21.79
C ILE A 192 -20.25 5.75 -22.66
N SER A 193 -19.43 6.79 -22.49
CA SER A 193 -19.59 8.03 -23.24
C SER A 193 -18.28 8.80 -23.36
N VAL A 194 -18.20 9.56 -24.44
CA VAL A 194 -17.14 10.52 -24.71
C VAL A 194 -17.80 11.84 -25.06
N SER A 195 -17.36 12.92 -24.43
CA SER A 195 -17.87 14.26 -24.72
C SER A 195 -16.78 15.31 -24.60
N ALA A 196 -16.99 16.45 -25.26
CA ALA A 196 -16.10 17.60 -25.22
C ALA A 196 -16.91 18.90 -25.12
N ASP A 197 -16.31 19.89 -24.48
CA ASP A 197 -16.79 21.27 -24.47
C ASP A 197 -15.60 22.23 -24.48
N ALA A 198 -15.44 22.96 -25.59
CA ALA A 198 -14.31 23.85 -25.84
C ALA A 198 -12.94 23.17 -25.60
N ASN A 199 -12.25 23.55 -24.52
CA ASN A 199 -10.94 23.01 -24.14
C ASN A 199 -11.02 21.88 -23.11
N ALA A 200 -12.22 21.45 -22.74
CA ALA A 200 -12.47 20.34 -21.84
C ALA A 200 -12.97 19.09 -22.57
N ALA A 201 -12.61 17.92 -22.04
CA ALA A 201 -13.10 16.64 -22.52
C ALA A 201 -13.34 15.66 -21.37
N PHE A 202 -14.22 14.69 -21.61
CA PHE A 202 -14.63 13.68 -20.64
C PHE A 202 -14.71 12.32 -21.32
N VAL A 203 -14.19 11.29 -20.65
CA VAL A 203 -14.36 9.89 -21.01
C VAL A 203 -14.95 9.18 -19.80
N THR A 204 -16.15 8.64 -19.96
CA THR A 204 -16.83 7.88 -18.91
C THR A 204 -16.76 6.40 -19.25
N ALA A 205 -16.28 5.61 -18.32
CA ALA A 205 -16.25 4.16 -18.40
C ALA A 205 -16.87 3.54 -17.15
N ARG A 206 -17.32 2.30 -17.28
CA ARG A 206 -17.93 1.52 -16.20
C ARG A 206 -17.24 0.17 -16.08
N THR A 207 -16.99 -0.28 -14.86
CA THR A 207 -16.45 -1.63 -14.64
C THR A 207 -17.49 -2.70 -15.01
N PHE A 208 -17.09 -3.75 -15.73
CA PHE A 208 -18.05 -4.74 -16.25
C PHE A 208 -18.82 -5.52 -15.16
N LYS A 209 -18.21 -5.77 -13.99
CA LYS A 209 -18.81 -6.63 -12.95
C LYS A 209 -19.31 -5.86 -11.72
N THR A 210 -18.54 -4.88 -11.25
CA THR A 210 -18.87 -4.07 -10.07
C THR A 210 -19.69 -2.82 -10.39
N HIS A 211 -19.78 -2.45 -11.67
CA HIS A 211 -20.55 -1.31 -12.17
C HIS A 211 -20.20 0.05 -11.52
N PHE A 212 -18.98 0.18 -10.98
CA PHE A 212 -18.41 1.49 -10.70
C PHE A 212 -18.28 2.28 -12.01
N THR A 213 -18.85 3.46 -12.04
CA THR A 213 -18.68 4.43 -13.13
C THR A 213 -17.55 5.38 -12.76
N ALA A 214 -16.62 5.59 -13.67
CA ALA A 214 -15.54 6.57 -13.53
C ALA A 214 -15.52 7.49 -14.75
N THR A 215 -15.44 8.79 -14.52
CA THR A 215 -15.24 9.80 -15.56
C THR A 215 -13.84 10.35 -15.43
N ALA A 216 -12.98 10.02 -16.39
CA ALA A 216 -11.73 10.75 -16.60
C ALA A 216 -12.04 12.07 -17.31
N PHE A 217 -11.37 13.13 -16.89
CA PHE A 217 -11.59 14.46 -17.46
C PHE A 217 -10.28 15.20 -17.70
N MET A 218 -10.30 16.14 -18.64
CA MET A 218 -9.20 17.08 -18.87
C MET A 218 -9.73 18.46 -19.23
N HIS A 219 -8.94 19.49 -18.93
CA HIS A 219 -9.02 20.83 -19.50
C HIS A 219 -7.61 21.30 -19.86
N ASN A 220 -7.47 21.96 -21.02
CA ASN A 220 -6.17 22.35 -21.56
C ASN A 220 -6.06 23.87 -21.79
N ALA A 221 -4.91 24.45 -21.46
CA ALA A 221 -4.55 25.82 -21.78
C ALA A 221 -3.18 25.88 -22.47
N ILE A 222 -3.09 26.64 -23.56
CA ILE A 222 -1.87 26.75 -24.36
C ILE A 222 -1.20 28.11 -24.10
N PHE A 223 0.13 28.11 -24.04
CA PHE A 223 0.94 29.31 -23.86
C PHE A 223 2.11 29.31 -24.85
N LEU A 224 2.54 30.51 -25.24
CA LEU A 224 3.76 30.75 -26.00
C LEU A 224 4.52 31.86 -25.31
N ASP A 225 5.76 31.58 -24.91
CA ASP A 225 6.65 32.52 -24.22
C ASP A 225 5.98 33.19 -22.99
N GLY A 226 5.26 32.37 -22.21
CA GLY A 226 4.52 32.79 -21.02
C GLY A 226 3.15 33.43 -21.28
N ALA A 227 2.85 33.86 -22.52
CA ALA A 227 1.56 34.44 -22.86
C ALA A 227 0.52 33.35 -23.16
N LYS A 228 -0.63 33.40 -22.49
CA LYS A 228 -1.77 32.49 -22.77
C LYS A 228 -2.30 32.75 -24.18
N GLN A 229 -2.48 31.67 -24.93
CA GLN A 229 -3.05 31.69 -26.28
C GLN A 229 -4.54 31.41 -26.19
N ASP A 230 -5.36 32.22 -26.85
CA ASP A 230 -6.80 32.00 -26.98
C ASP A 230 -7.06 31.08 -28.17
N VAL A 231 -6.79 29.79 -27.97
CA VAL A 231 -6.92 28.76 -29.01
C VAL A 231 -7.87 27.66 -28.55
N LEU A 232 -8.68 27.19 -29.50
CA LEU A 232 -9.49 25.99 -29.40
C LEU A 232 -8.77 24.84 -30.13
N PRO A 233 -9.08 23.57 -29.82
CA PRO A 233 -8.47 22.45 -30.50
C PRO A 233 -8.82 22.47 -32.00
N VAL A 234 -7.80 22.31 -32.84
CA VAL A 234 -7.92 22.35 -34.31
C VAL A 234 -8.55 21.05 -34.85
N THR A 235 -8.40 19.96 -34.11
CA THR A 235 -9.00 18.67 -34.43
C THR A 235 -9.36 17.93 -33.15
N GLU A 236 -10.55 17.36 -33.14
CA GLU A 236 -10.99 16.37 -32.17
C GLU A 236 -10.99 15.01 -32.87
N LYS A 237 -10.17 14.07 -32.38
CA LYS A 237 -10.26 12.66 -32.76
C LYS A 237 -10.92 11.92 -31.62
N SER A 238 -12.12 11.42 -31.84
CA SER A 238 -12.85 10.63 -30.85
C SER A 238 -13.17 9.23 -31.36
N SER A 239 -13.11 8.27 -30.45
CA SER A 239 -13.64 6.92 -30.59
C SER A 239 -14.64 6.66 -29.45
N GLN A 240 -15.10 5.42 -29.28
CA GLN A 240 -15.95 5.07 -28.14
C GLN A 240 -15.21 5.11 -26.79
N GLU A 241 -13.87 4.99 -26.80
CA GLU A 241 -13.06 4.85 -25.58
C GLU A 241 -12.01 5.96 -25.41
N LYS A 242 -11.72 6.74 -26.46
CA LYS A 242 -10.64 7.73 -26.46
C LYS A 242 -11.11 9.04 -27.07
N ILE A 243 -10.61 10.16 -26.52
CA ILE A 243 -10.69 11.48 -27.15
C ILE A 243 -9.34 12.17 -27.09
N ALA A 244 -8.93 12.75 -28.21
CA ALA A 244 -7.69 13.50 -28.33
C ALA A 244 -7.95 14.86 -29.00
N PHE A 245 -7.37 15.90 -28.42
CA PHE A 245 -7.34 17.23 -29.02
C PHE A 245 -6.04 17.44 -29.81
N THR A 246 -5.97 18.52 -30.58
CA THR A 246 -4.76 18.93 -31.28
C THR A 246 -4.62 20.45 -31.22
N TYR A 247 -3.51 20.91 -30.65
CA TYR A 247 -3.12 22.32 -30.60
C TYR A 247 -1.77 22.47 -31.27
N THR A 248 -1.65 23.41 -32.21
CA THR A 248 -0.42 23.66 -32.93
C THR A 248 0.07 25.07 -32.64
N VAL A 249 1.34 25.18 -32.26
CA VAL A 249 2.00 26.43 -31.90
C VAL A 249 3.29 26.54 -32.71
N ALA A 250 3.43 27.61 -33.48
CA ALA A 250 4.70 27.97 -34.08
C ALA A 250 5.55 28.68 -33.02
N ALA A 251 6.71 28.12 -32.69
CA ALA A 251 7.65 28.70 -31.74
C ALA A 251 8.97 29.03 -32.45
N GLU A 252 9.43 30.27 -32.30
CA GLU A 252 10.77 30.65 -32.75
C GLU A 252 11.85 29.96 -31.90
N LYS A 253 13.09 29.96 -32.40
CA LYS A 253 14.24 29.46 -31.64
C LYS A 253 14.29 30.12 -30.25
N GLY A 254 14.32 29.31 -29.20
CA GLY A 254 14.39 29.76 -27.81
C GLY A 254 13.06 30.20 -27.21
N GLN A 255 11.96 30.24 -27.97
CA GLN A 255 10.63 30.45 -27.41
C GLN A 255 10.05 29.13 -26.89
N THR A 256 9.43 29.17 -25.72
CA THR A 256 8.82 28.00 -25.11
C THR A 256 7.35 27.91 -25.47
N ALA A 257 6.96 26.84 -26.17
CA ALA A 257 5.57 26.43 -26.31
C ALA A 257 5.17 25.56 -25.12
N ARG A 258 4.01 25.82 -24.53
CA ARG A 258 3.58 25.17 -23.29
C ARG A 258 2.12 24.78 -23.32
N ILE A 259 1.82 23.60 -22.78
CA ILE A 259 0.46 23.17 -22.44
C ILE A 259 0.36 22.99 -20.92
N GLU A 260 -0.68 23.56 -20.33
CA GLU A 260 -1.13 23.22 -18.99
C GLU A 260 -2.39 22.36 -19.10
N LYS A 261 -2.31 21.13 -18.59
CA LYS A 261 -3.40 20.15 -18.58
C LYS A 261 -3.82 19.89 -17.14
N THR A 262 -5.07 20.19 -16.83
CA THR A 262 -5.72 19.88 -15.56
C THR A 262 -6.64 18.69 -15.78
N GLY A 263 -6.56 17.64 -14.98
CA GLY A 263 -7.37 16.43 -15.20
C GLY A 263 -7.34 15.47 -14.03
N GLY A 264 -8.09 14.38 -14.11
CA GLY A 264 -8.20 13.40 -13.04
C GLY A 264 -9.48 12.58 -13.17
N TYR A 265 -10.08 12.21 -12.03
CA TYR A 265 -11.21 11.29 -11.99
C TYR A 265 -12.31 11.71 -11.03
N THR A 266 -13.56 11.57 -11.47
CA THR A 266 -14.71 11.44 -10.58
C THR A 266 -15.27 10.04 -10.68
N SER A 267 -15.84 9.51 -9.59
CA SER A 267 -16.36 8.14 -9.57
C SER A 267 -17.70 8.01 -8.88
N SER A 268 -18.43 6.96 -9.22
CA SER A 268 -19.72 6.63 -8.62
C SER A 268 -19.64 6.23 -7.14
N MET A 269 -18.43 6.09 -6.60
CA MET A 269 -18.22 5.98 -5.15
C MET A 269 -18.61 7.28 -4.45
N ASN A 270 -18.41 8.43 -5.10
CA ASN A 270 -18.56 9.75 -4.47
C ASN A 270 -19.69 10.58 -5.10
N HIS A 271 -20.09 10.27 -6.33
CA HIS A 271 -21.04 11.09 -7.08
C HIS A 271 -22.04 10.25 -7.85
N GLU A 272 -23.32 10.60 -7.79
CA GLU A 272 -24.36 9.98 -8.63
C GLU A 272 -24.18 10.33 -10.12
N ASP A 273 -23.77 11.57 -10.42
CA ASP A 273 -23.46 12.04 -11.76
C ASP A 273 -21.98 12.46 -11.83
N THR A 274 -21.16 11.54 -12.35
CA THR A 274 -19.70 11.71 -12.41
C THR A 274 -19.29 12.81 -13.38
N VAL A 275 -19.99 12.99 -14.49
CA VAL A 275 -19.68 14.06 -15.47
C VAL A 275 -19.98 15.43 -14.89
N LYS A 276 -21.12 15.59 -14.22
CA LYS A 276 -21.45 16.86 -13.53
C LYS A 276 -20.43 17.20 -12.44
N ALA A 277 -20.01 16.20 -11.66
CA ALA A 277 -18.96 16.38 -10.66
C ALA A 277 -17.62 16.79 -11.31
N ALA A 278 -17.23 16.14 -12.42
CA ALA A 278 -16.01 16.47 -13.14
C ALA A 278 -16.02 17.91 -13.66
N THR A 279 -17.16 18.37 -14.21
CA THR A 279 -17.34 19.77 -14.64
C THR A 279 -17.18 20.74 -13.47
N ALA A 280 -17.73 20.43 -12.29
CA ALA A 280 -17.60 21.29 -11.10
C ALA A 280 -16.16 21.34 -10.58
N VAL A 281 -15.47 20.20 -10.52
CA VAL A 281 -14.05 20.12 -10.13
C VAL A 281 -13.18 20.91 -11.11
N LEU A 282 -13.39 20.75 -12.43
CA LEU A 282 -12.69 21.52 -13.44
C LEU A 282 -12.92 23.03 -13.31
N ALA A 283 -14.14 23.46 -13.01
CA ALA A 283 -14.44 24.87 -12.79
C ALA A 283 -13.62 25.43 -11.61
N SER A 284 -13.57 24.71 -10.48
CA SER A 284 -12.78 25.11 -9.31
C SER A 284 -11.27 25.11 -9.59
N ALA A 285 -10.76 24.07 -10.27
CA ALA A 285 -9.34 23.98 -10.61
C ALA A 285 -8.92 25.06 -11.62
N ASN A 286 -9.77 25.39 -12.60
CA ASN A 286 -9.51 26.44 -13.58
C ASN A 286 -9.58 27.85 -12.99
N GLU A 287 -10.41 28.07 -11.98
CA GLU A 287 -10.44 29.35 -11.24
C GLU A 287 -9.11 29.62 -10.53
N LYS A 288 -8.53 28.59 -9.90
CA LYS A 288 -7.19 28.65 -9.29
C LYS A 288 -6.07 28.77 -10.35
N GLY A 289 -6.13 27.92 -11.38
CA GLY A 289 -5.04 27.75 -12.35
C GLY A 289 -3.82 27.03 -11.77
N PHE A 290 -2.84 26.73 -12.63
CA PHE A 290 -1.71 25.85 -12.28
C PHE A 290 -0.87 26.38 -11.12
N ASP A 291 -0.48 27.66 -11.14
CA ASP A 291 0.45 28.21 -10.16
C ASP A 291 -0.17 28.32 -8.75
N GLU A 292 -1.46 28.67 -8.65
CA GLU A 292 -2.16 28.68 -7.36
C GLU A 292 -2.36 27.26 -6.82
N MET A 293 -2.75 26.30 -7.67
CA MET A 293 -2.84 24.88 -7.29
C MET A 293 -1.50 24.33 -6.80
N LEU A 294 -0.39 24.68 -7.46
CA LEU A 294 0.95 24.29 -7.02
C LEU A 294 1.32 24.95 -5.69
N SER A 295 0.96 26.22 -5.49
CA SER A 295 1.13 26.90 -4.20
C SER A 295 0.34 26.20 -3.09
N ASP A 296 -0.89 25.79 -3.35
CA ASP A 296 -1.72 25.08 -2.37
C ASP A 296 -1.19 23.67 -2.07
N GLN A 297 -0.68 22.97 -3.09
CA GLN A 297 0.04 21.70 -2.93
C GLN A 297 1.21 21.86 -1.94
N LYS A 298 2.06 22.88 -2.14
CA LYS A 298 3.20 23.17 -1.25
C LYS A 298 2.76 23.46 0.18
N LYS A 299 1.69 24.24 0.36
CA LYS A 299 1.15 24.55 1.70
C LYS A 299 0.61 23.29 2.38
N THR A 300 -0.08 22.42 1.65
CA THR A 300 -0.64 21.18 2.20
C THR A 300 0.47 20.21 2.59
N TRP A 301 1.49 20.03 1.74
CA TRP A 301 2.66 19.21 2.10
C TRP A 301 3.45 19.78 3.28
N ALA A 302 3.61 21.10 3.38
CA ALA A 302 4.26 21.72 4.53
C ALA A 302 3.56 21.35 5.86
N LYS A 303 2.22 21.32 5.89
CA LYS A 303 1.44 20.89 7.07
C LYS A 303 1.62 19.39 7.37
N ILE A 304 1.70 18.55 6.34
CA ILE A 304 1.95 17.12 6.52
C ILE A 304 3.34 16.91 7.15
N TRP A 305 4.35 17.60 6.64
CA TRP A 305 5.72 17.50 7.15
C TRP A 305 5.89 18.06 8.56
N GLU A 306 5.12 19.08 8.96
CA GLU A 306 5.10 19.58 10.33
C GLU A 306 4.77 18.49 11.36
N MET A 307 3.90 17.54 11.00
CA MET A 307 3.45 16.47 11.89
C MET A 307 4.22 15.15 11.72
N SER A 308 4.94 14.96 10.60
CA SER A 308 5.46 13.64 10.23
C SER A 308 6.96 13.59 9.90
N ASP A 309 7.64 14.73 9.73
CA ASP A 309 9.07 14.72 9.36
C ASP A 309 9.93 14.07 10.46
N ILE A 310 10.94 13.32 10.02
CA ILE A 310 12.00 12.78 10.86
C ILE A 310 13.31 13.32 10.35
N THR A 311 14.06 13.99 11.24
CA THR A 311 15.37 14.56 10.91
C THR A 311 16.49 13.61 11.33
N ILE A 312 17.40 13.33 10.40
CA ILE A 312 18.59 12.50 10.60
C ILE A 312 19.79 13.34 10.16
N ASP A 313 20.68 13.65 11.10
CA ASP A 313 21.95 14.31 10.82
C ASP A 313 23.07 13.29 10.65
N GLY A 314 24.04 13.59 9.77
CA GLY A 314 25.21 12.74 9.50
C GLY A 314 25.01 11.61 8.48
N ASP A 315 23.78 11.32 8.02
CA ASP A 315 23.51 10.32 6.97
C ASP A 315 22.40 10.78 6.02
N VAL A 316 22.81 11.34 4.88
CA VAL A 316 21.87 11.84 3.85
C VAL A 316 21.08 10.70 3.17
N LYS A 317 21.65 9.49 3.06
CA LYS A 317 20.96 8.35 2.44
C LYS A 317 19.85 7.84 3.35
N ALA A 318 20.07 7.80 4.66
CA ALA A 318 19.03 7.50 5.65
C ALA A 318 17.97 8.60 5.70
N GLN A 319 18.38 9.88 5.68
CA GLN A 319 17.44 11.02 5.68
C GLN A 319 16.53 11.02 4.45
N GLN A 320 17.09 10.78 3.26
CA GLN A 320 16.33 10.63 2.01
C GLN A 320 15.32 9.48 2.13
N ALA A 321 15.76 8.35 2.64
CA ALA A 321 14.98 7.13 2.74
C ALA A 321 13.77 7.27 3.66
N ILE A 322 13.95 7.82 4.87
CA ILE A 322 12.81 7.99 5.79
C ILE A 322 11.77 8.97 5.24
N ARG A 323 12.21 10.07 4.60
CA ARG A 323 11.28 11.02 3.95
C ARG A 323 10.58 10.38 2.74
N PHE A 324 11.26 9.57 1.95
CA PHE A 324 10.62 8.82 0.86
C PHE A 324 9.49 7.93 1.35
N ASN A 325 9.73 7.20 2.43
CA ASN A 325 8.76 6.31 3.04
C ASN A 325 7.55 7.07 3.61
N ILE A 326 7.78 8.14 4.36
CA ILE A 326 6.71 9.00 4.90
C ILE A 326 5.91 9.65 3.77
N PHE A 327 6.58 10.14 2.73
CA PHE A 327 5.95 10.76 1.56
C PHE A 327 4.95 9.79 0.92
N HIS A 328 5.39 8.57 0.59
CA HIS A 328 4.53 7.59 -0.08
C HIS A 328 3.40 7.02 0.80
N LEU A 329 3.59 6.91 2.11
CA LEU A 329 2.50 6.59 3.04
C LEU A 329 1.39 7.66 2.95
N ASN A 330 1.77 8.93 3.03
CA ASN A 330 0.84 10.05 2.94
C ASN A 330 0.16 10.19 1.56
N GLN A 331 0.86 9.81 0.47
CA GLN A 331 0.28 9.77 -0.87
C GLN A 331 -0.74 8.63 -1.05
N THR A 332 -0.56 7.52 -0.31
CA THR A 332 -1.41 6.33 -0.46
C THR A 332 -2.69 6.44 0.36
N TYR A 333 -2.61 6.96 1.59
CA TYR A 333 -3.78 7.10 2.46
C TYR A 333 -3.76 8.42 3.21
N SER A 334 -4.78 9.24 2.96
CA SER A 334 -4.96 10.55 3.59
C SER A 334 -5.82 10.51 4.85
N GLY A 335 -6.54 9.41 5.09
CA GLY A 335 -7.48 9.27 6.20
C GLY A 335 -8.84 9.94 6.02
N LYS A 336 -9.08 10.61 4.88
CA LYS A 336 -10.33 11.34 4.59
C LYS A 336 -11.53 10.42 4.32
N ASP A 337 -11.30 9.20 3.81
CA ASP A 337 -12.36 8.25 3.44
C ASP A 337 -12.25 6.94 4.24
N SER A 338 -13.24 6.67 5.09
CA SER A 338 -13.31 5.46 5.92
C SER A 338 -13.64 4.18 5.14
N ARG A 339 -13.94 4.28 3.84
CA ARG A 339 -14.17 3.12 2.95
C ARG A 339 -12.88 2.63 2.30
N LEU A 340 -11.80 3.42 2.36
CA LEU A 340 -10.51 3.09 1.76
C LEU A 340 -9.57 2.46 2.80
N ASN A 341 -8.54 1.80 2.29
CA ASN A 341 -7.47 1.20 3.07
C ASN A 341 -6.14 1.29 2.28
N ILE A 342 -5.08 0.67 2.79
CA ILE A 342 -3.73 0.77 2.26
C ILE A 342 -3.36 -0.54 1.57
N GLY A 343 -3.24 -0.51 0.25
CA GLY A 343 -2.73 -1.65 -0.52
C GLY A 343 -1.23 -1.85 -0.31
N PRO A 344 -0.70 -3.10 -0.33
CA PRO A 344 0.73 -3.37 -0.16
C PRO A 344 1.65 -2.58 -1.10
N LYS A 345 1.20 -2.30 -2.33
CA LYS A 345 1.90 -1.44 -3.30
C LYS A 345 1.22 -0.09 -3.58
N GLY A 346 0.22 0.28 -2.77
CA GLY A 346 -0.56 1.51 -2.92
C GLY A 346 -1.00 1.75 -4.37
N PHE A 347 -0.72 2.94 -4.89
CA PHE A 347 -1.05 3.34 -6.26
C PHE A 347 0.17 3.28 -7.22
N THR A 348 1.08 2.33 -7.01
CA THR A 348 2.37 2.30 -7.71
C THR A 348 2.58 1.07 -8.58
N GLY A 349 1.64 0.11 -8.56
CA GLY A 349 1.71 -1.13 -9.31
C GLY A 349 0.52 -2.04 -9.03
N GLU A 350 0.42 -3.15 -9.76
CA GLU A 350 -0.75 -4.05 -9.71
C GLU A 350 -0.55 -5.27 -8.80
N LYS A 351 0.69 -5.68 -8.50
CA LYS A 351 0.94 -6.85 -7.63
C LYS A 351 0.29 -6.65 -6.26
N TYR A 352 -0.33 -7.72 -5.75
CA TYR A 352 -1.22 -7.76 -4.57
C TYR A 352 -2.61 -7.10 -4.76
N GLY A 353 -2.91 -6.60 -5.96
CA GLY A 353 -4.23 -6.10 -6.36
C GLY A 353 -4.67 -4.81 -5.67
N GLY A 354 -3.78 -4.09 -4.98
CA GLY A 354 -4.13 -2.91 -4.18
C GLY A 354 -5.11 -3.19 -3.03
N SER A 355 -5.30 -4.47 -2.67
CA SER A 355 -6.25 -4.94 -1.67
C SER A 355 -5.78 -4.70 -0.24
N THR A 356 -6.70 -4.81 0.71
CA THR A 356 -6.43 -4.72 2.15
C THR A 356 -5.87 -6.05 2.70
N TYR A 357 -4.81 -5.97 3.50
CA TYR A 357 -4.16 -7.08 4.22
C TYR A 357 -4.05 -6.78 5.72
N TRP A 358 -3.54 -7.73 6.52
CA TRP A 358 -3.24 -7.54 7.95
C TRP A 358 -2.11 -6.51 8.21
N ASP A 359 -1.32 -6.20 7.18
CA ASP A 359 -0.30 -5.16 7.15
C ASP A 359 -0.79 -3.84 7.76
N THR A 360 -2.03 -3.44 7.44
CA THR A 360 -2.62 -2.19 7.92
C THR A 360 -2.65 -2.15 9.44
N GLU A 361 -3.21 -3.19 10.06
CA GLU A 361 -3.38 -3.24 11.50
C GLU A 361 -2.07 -3.49 12.24
N ALA A 362 -1.19 -4.32 11.67
CA ALA A 362 0.06 -4.70 12.32
C ALA A 362 1.19 -3.67 12.17
N TYR A 363 1.20 -2.86 11.11
CA TYR A 363 2.32 -1.97 10.78
C TYR A 363 1.91 -0.53 10.47
N CYS A 364 0.83 -0.32 9.73
CA CYS A 364 0.46 1.03 9.28
C CYS A 364 -0.19 1.88 10.38
N ILE A 365 -1.05 1.29 11.21
CA ILE A 365 -1.80 2.02 12.25
C ILE A 365 -0.89 2.84 13.19
N PRO A 366 0.24 2.32 13.72
CA PRO A 366 1.17 3.10 14.54
C PRO A 366 1.60 4.44 13.90
N PHE A 367 1.94 4.41 12.60
CA PHE A 367 2.32 5.61 11.87
C PHE A 367 1.17 6.63 11.78
N TYR A 368 -0.03 6.18 11.40
CA TYR A 368 -1.17 7.10 11.25
C TYR A 368 -1.65 7.64 12.59
N MET A 369 -1.61 6.86 13.67
CA MET A 369 -1.93 7.35 15.01
C MET A 369 -0.98 8.46 15.47
N ALA A 370 0.32 8.31 15.19
CA ALA A 370 1.33 9.25 15.67
C ALA A 370 1.48 10.51 14.79
N THR A 371 1.18 10.40 13.48
CA THR A 371 1.45 11.48 12.50
C THR A 371 0.20 12.14 11.94
N LYS A 372 -0.99 11.59 12.22
CA LYS A 372 -2.28 12.15 11.80
C LYS A 372 -3.19 12.37 13.00
N ASP A 373 -4.32 13.00 12.72
CA ASP A 373 -5.43 13.08 13.67
C ASP A 373 -5.95 11.69 14.03
N GLN A 374 -6.37 11.50 15.29
CA GLN A 374 -6.89 10.24 15.82
C GLN A 374 -8.02 9.64 14.97
N GLU A 375 -8.83 10.50 14.31
CA GLU A 375 -9.92 10.05 13.43
C GLU A 375 -9.41 9.22 12.25
N VAL A 376 -8.16 9.42 11.80
CA VAL A 376 -7.58 8.63 10.70
C VAL A 376 -7.38 7.18 11.10
N ALA A 377 -6.81 6.92 12.28
CA ALA A 377 -6.66 5.57 12.80
C ALA A 377 -8.03 4.96 13.13
N ARG A 378 -8.96 5.77 13.67
CA ARG A 378 -10.34 5.34 13.93
C ARG A 378 -11.09 4.94 12.65
N ASN A 379 -10.81 5.60 11.53
CA ASN A 379 -11.36 5.27 10.22
C ASN A 379 -10.87 3.90 9.72
N LEU A 380 -9.58 3.57 9.91
CA LEU A 380 -9.04 2.24 9.59
C LEU A 380 -9.70 1.13 10.44
N LEU A 381 -9.98 1.40 11.71
CA LEU A 381 -10.73 0.45 12.55
C LEU A 381 -12.21 0.34 12.12
N THR A 382 -12.83 1.47 11.80
CA THR A 382 -14.22 1.52 11.29
C THR A 382 -14.36 0.73 9.98
N TYR A 383 -13.36 0.75 9.10
CA TYR A 383 -13.32 -0.09 7.91
C TYR A 383 -13.48 -1.58 8.25
N ARG A 384 -12.79 -2.08 9.28
CA ARG A 384 -12.92 -3.49 9.73
C ARG A 384 -14.26 -3.77 10.40
N TYR A 385 -14.80 -2.83 11.17
CA TYR A 385 -16.14 -2.96 11.75
C TYR A 385 -17.22 -3.08 10.64
N ASN A 386 -17.16 -2.23 9.62
CA ASN A 386 -18.10 -2.26 8.49
C ASN A 386 -18.07 -3.59 7.71
N HIS A 387 -16.97 -4.36 7.82
CA HIS A 387 -16.79 -5.67 7.20
C HIS A 387 -17.01 -6.86 8.15
N LEU A 388 -17.51 -6.64 9.37
CA LEU A 388 -17.73 -7.70 10.36
C LEU A 388 -18.68 -8.80 9.84
N GLU A 389 -19.80 -8.43 9.23
CA GLU A 389 -20.74 -9.40 8.66
C GLU A 389 -20.10 -10.26 7.56
N LYS A 390 -19.24 -9.67 6.73
CA LYS A 390 -18.48 -10.40 5.72
C LYS A 390 -17.43 -11.33 6.32
N ALA A 391 -16.77 -10.93 7.40
CA ALA A 391 -15.89 -11.82 8.15
C ALA A 391 -16.66 -13.00 8.76
N ILE A 392 -17.91 -12.79 9.21
CA ILE A 392 -18.79 -13.87 9.68
C ILE A 392 -19.19 -14.80 8.52
N GLU A 393 -19.50 -14.26 7.34
CA GLU A 393 -19.77 -15.05 6.14
C GLU A 393 -18.55 -15.90 5.73
N ASN A 394 -17.34 -15.34 5.76
CA ASN A 394 -16.10 -16.07 5.47
C ASN A 394 -15.91 -17.25 6.45
N ALA A 395 -16.15 -17.03 7.75
CA ALA A 395 -16.07 -18.09 8.74
C ALA A 395 -17.12 -19.19 8.49
N LYS A 396 -18.36 -18.83 8.14
CA LYS A 396 -19.43 -19.78 7.81
C LYS A 396 -19.06 -20.68 6.62
N LYS A 397 -18.38 -20.16 5.60
CA LYS A 397 -17.89 -20.94 4.45
C LYS A 397 -16.92 -22.05 4.87
N LEU A 398 -16.22 -21.88 5.99
CA LEU A 398 -15.27 -22.85 6.56
C LEU A 398 -15.87 -23.69 7.69
N GLY A 399 -17.18 -23.62 7.92
CA GLY A 399 -17.89 -24.43 8.91
C GLY A 399 -17.97 -23.85 10.32
N PHE A 400 -17.57 -22.59 10.51
CA PHE A 400 -17.76 -21.89 11.78
C PHE A 400 -19.19 -21.35 11.90
N SER A 401 -19.67 -21.16 13.13
CA SER A 401 -21.07 -20.84 13.42
C SER A 401 -21.22 -19.74 14.48
N ASN A 402 -22.45 -19.41 14.84
CA ASN A 402 -22.80 -18.52 15.97
C ASN A 402 -22.13 -17.14 15.93
N GLY A 403 -21.90 -16.58 14.74
CA GLY A 403 -21.29 -15.25 14.60
C GLY A 403 -19.77 -15.23 14.83
N ALA A 404 -19.08 -16.36 14.74
CA ALA A 404 -17.62 -16.37 14.61
C ALA A 404 -17.22 -15.56 13.36
N ALA A 405 -16.27 -14.64 13.53
CA ALA A 405 -15.75 -13.80 12.46
C ALA A 405 -14.33 -14.24 12.10
N LEU A 406 -14.10 -14.54 10.82
CA LEU A 406 -12.78 -14.74 10.24
C LEU A 406 -12.56 -13.65 9.21
N TYR A 407 -11.77 -12.65 9.57
CA TYR A 407 -11.38 -11.62 8.64
C TYR A 407 -10.52 -12.23 7.52
N PRO A 408 -10.68 -11.73 6.29
CA PRO A 408 -9.97 -12.26 5.13
C PRO A 408 -8.47 -11.92 5.19
N MET A 409 -7.64 -12.73 4.53
CA MET A 409 -6.25 -12.37 4.26
C MET A 409 -6.18 -11.21 3.26
N VAL A 410 -6.99 -11.27 2.20
CA VAL A 410 -7.02 -10.27 1.14
C VAL A 410 -8.44 -9.82 0.89
N THR A 411 -8.70 -8.50 0.87
CA THR A 411 -10.06 -8.02 0.60
C THR A 411 -10.15 -6.58 0.10
N MET A 412 -11.28 -6.27 -0.55
CA MET A 412 -11.73 -4.90 -0.82
C MET A 412 -13.00 -4.54 -0.05
N ASN A 413 -13.91 -5.51 0.12
CA ASN A 413 -15.28 -5.33 0.61
C ASN A 413 -15.62 -6.22 1.82
N GLY A 414 -14.62 -6.87 2.42
CA GLY A 414 -14.75 -7.82 3.53
C GLY A 414 -14.79 -9.30 3.11
N GLU A 415 -15.06 -9.63 1.85
CA GLU A 415 -14.97 -11.01 1.35
C GLU A 415 -13.51 -11.41 1.14
N GLU A 416 -13.19 -12.67 1.43
CA GLU A 416 -11.88 -13.25 1.10
C GLU A 416 -11.62 -13.21 -0.41
N CYS A 417 -10.38 -12.92 -0.79
CA CYS A 417 -9.93 -12.87 -2.18
C CYS A 417 -8.72 -13.78 -2.43
N HIS A 418 -8.01 -14.21 -1.37
CA HIS A 418 -6.83 -15.06 -1.51
C HIS A 418 -7.19 -16.50 -1.91
N ASN A 419 -6.37 -17.16 -2.74
CA ASN A 419 -6.70 -18.42 -3.41
C ASN A 419 -5.68 -19.56 -3.20
N GLU A 420 -4.90 -19.52 -2.11
CA GLU A 420 -3.99 -20.60 -1.68
C GLU A 420 -4.37 -21.06 -0.27
N TRP A 421 -4.73 -22.34 -0.11
CA TRP A 421 -5.39 -22.87 1.09
C TRP A 421 -4.53 -22.70 2.35
N GLU A 422 -3.21 -22.84 2.19
CA GLU A 422 -2.19 -22.64 3.23
C GLU A 422 -2.18 -21.22 3.81
N ILE A 423 -2.74 -20.24 3.10
CA ILE A 423 -2.83 -18.85 3.52
C ILE A 423 -4.29 -18.48 3.80
N THR A 424 -5.17 -18.69 2.82
CA THR A 424 -6.59 -18.35 2.84
C THR A 424 -7.29 -18.94 4.06
N PHE A 425 -7.01 -20.20 4.41
CA PHE A 425 -7.72 -20.88 5.50
C PHE A 425 -6.88 -20.98 6.78
N GLU A 426 -5.56 -20.92 6.66
CA GLU A 426 -4.64 -21.35 7.72
C GLU A 426 -3.82 -20.19 8.32
N GLU A 427 -3.64 -19.06 7.62
CA GLU A 427 -2.92 -17.88 8.14
C GLU A 427 -3.81 -17.00 9.04
N ILE A 428 -4.37 -17.63 10.06
CA ILE A 428 -5.48 -17.09 10.86
C ILE A 428 -5.04 -16.09 11.94
N HIS A 429 -3.74 -15.89 12.13
CA HIS A 429 -3.20 -14.90 13.07
C HIS A 429 -3.65 -13.46 12.74
N ARG A 430 -3.98 -13.18 11.47
CA ARG A 430 -4.56 -11.92 11.00
C ARG A 430 -5.78 -11.44 11.80
N ASN A 431 -6.60 -12.35 12.33
CA ASN A 431 -7.72 -11.99 13.20
C ASN A 431 -7.24 -11.27 14.47
N GLY A 432 -6.11 -11.73 15.02
CA GLY A 432 -5.56 -11.12 16.21
C GLY A 432 -4.87 -9.79 15.96
N ALA A 433 -4.31 -9.56 14.76
CA ALA A 433 -3.81 -8.24 14.37
C ALA A 433 -4.92 -7.17 14.45
N ILE A 434 -6.14 -7.53 14.02
CA ILE A 434 -7.31 -6.63 14.11
C ILE A 434 -7.70 -6.34 15.56
N ALA A 435 -7.77 -7.36 16.41
CA ALA A 435 -8.04 -7.17 17.83
C ALA A 435 -6.94 -6.32 18.52
N PHE A 436 -5.68 -6.56 18.16
CA PHE A 436 -4.54 -5.80 18.67
C PHE A 436 -4.57 -4.34 18.22
N ALA A 437 -4.99 -4.05 16.99
CA ALA A 437 -5.16 -2.68 16.52
C ALA A 437 -6.23 -1.91 17.32
N ILE A 438 -7.34 -2.56 17.70
CA ILE A 438 -8.36 -1.95 18.58
C ILE A 438 -7.75 -1.61 19.94
N TYR A 439 -7.02 -2.55 20.54
CA TYR A 439 -6.30 -2.32 21.79
C TYR A 439 -5.29 -1.18 21.68
N ASN A 440 -4.46 -1.20 20.63
CA ASN A 440 -3.41 -0.23 20.44
C ASN A 440 -3.96 1.18 20.21
N TYR A 441 -5.09 1.31 19.50
CA TYR A 441 -5.78 2.59 19.31
C TYR A 441 -6.21 3.21 20.64
N VAL A 442 -6.88 2.43 21.48
CA VAL A 442 -7.34 2.91 22.80
C VAL A 442 -6.15 3.28 23.67
N ARG A 443 -5.13 2.41 23.72
CA ARG A 443 -3.92 2.65 24.50
C ARG A 443 -3.19 3.92 24.08
N PHE A 444 -3.07 4.17 22.77
CA PHE A 444 -2.32 5.30 22.23
C PHE A 444 -3.08 6.62 22.33
N THR A 445 -4.39 6.61 22.06
CA THR A 445 -5.21 7.84 21.96
C THR A 445 -5.95 8.19 23.24
N GLY A 446 -6.18 7.20 24.12
CA GLY A 446 -7.12 7.32 25.24
C GLY A 446 -8.59 7.34 24.82
N ASP A 447 -8.90 7.27 23.51
CA ASP A 447 -10.27 7.26 23.02
C ASP A 447 -10.91 5.88 23.20
N TYR A 448 -11.52 5.69 24.37
CA TYR A 448 -12.27 4.48 24.66
C TYR A 448 -13.61 4.40 23.91
N SER A 449 -14.14 5.50 23.36
CA SER A 449 -15.51 5.54 22.76
C SER A 449 -15.68 4.55 21.61
N TYR A 450 -14.60 4.26 20.87
CA TYR A 450 -14.62 3.29 19.79
C TYR A 450 -15.03 1.87 20.24
N VAL A 451 -14.62 1.43 21.44
CA VAL A 451 -14.88 0.06 21.93
C VAL A 451 -16.37 -0.21 22.14
N PRO A 452 -17.12 0.56 22.96
CA PRO A 452 -18.55 0.35 23.14
C PRO A 452 -19.35 0.68 21.87
N GLU A 453 -18.90 1.61 21.02
CA GLU A 453 -19.61 1.95 19.78
C GLU A 453 -19.51 0.84 18.71
N LYS A 454 -18.32 0.24 18.55
CA LYS A 454 -18.01 -0.66 17.42
C LYS A 454 -17.10 -1.83 17.82
N GLY A 455 -16.04 -1.54 18.55
CA GLY A 455 -14.94 -2.48 18.80
C GLY A 455 -15.38 -3.76 19.50
N LEU A 456 -16.30 -3.69 20.45
CA LEU A 456 -16.75 -4.85 21.22
C LEU A 456 -17.41 -5.92 20.34
N GLU A 457 -18.19 -5.53 19.33
CA GLU A 457 -18.82 -6.47 18.40
C GLU A 457 -17.78 -7.23 17.57
N VAL A 458 -16.72 -6.53 17.15
CA VAL A 458 -15.58 -7.14 16.42
C VAL A 458 -14.83 -8.13 17.32
N LEU A 459 -14.53 -7.74 18.56
CA LEU A 459 -13.84 -8.58 19.53
C LEU A 459 -14.64 -9.86 19.85
N ILE A 460 -15.96 -9.75 20.01
CA ILE A 460 -16.86 -10.90 20.23
C ILE A 460 -16.80 -11.87 19.04
N GLY A 461 -16.88 -11.36 17.81
CA GLY A 461 -16.77 -12.19 16.60
C GLY A 461 -15.44 -12.94 16.53
N ILE A 462 -14.34 -12.27 16.87
CA ILE A 462 -12.99 -12.87 16.90
C ILE A 462 -12.85 -13.90 18.03
N ALA A 463 -13.34 -13.63 19.23
CA ALA A 463 -13.31 -14.56 20.37
C ALA A 463 -14.09 -15.85 20.06
N ARG A 464 -15.26 -15.72 19.41
CA ARG A 464 -16.06 -16.85 18.92
C ARG A 464 -15.32 -17.71 17.91
N PHE A 465 -14.58 -17.08 17.00
CA PHE A 465 -13.72 -17.80 16.05
C PHE A 465 -12.64 -18.58 16.80
N TRP A 466 -11.88 -17.95 17.70
CA TRP A 466 -10.81 -18.63 18.43
C TRP A 466 -11.31 -19.80 19.28
N HIS A 467 -12.44 -19.62 19.96
CA HIS A 467 -13.08 -20.69 20.73
C HIS A 467 -13.46 -21.89 19.87
N GLN A 468 -13.99 -21.68 18.66
CA GLN A 468 -14.37 -22.75 17.75
C GLN A 468 -13.18 -23.36 17.00
N ARG A 469 -12.11 -22.59 16.77
CA ARG A 469 -10.91 -23.01 16.03
C ARG A 469 -9.95 -23.84 16.89
N ALA A 470 -9.93 -23.60 18.20
CA ALA A 470 -9.13 -24.35 19.16
C ALA A 470 -9.71 -25.76 19.40
N THR A 471 -8.85 -26.74 19.60
CA THR A 471 -9.21 -28.14 19.84
C THR A 471 -8.69 -28.60 21.20
N TRP A 472 -9.50 -29.28 21.99
CA TRP A 472 -9.02 -29.90 23.23
C TRP A 472 -8.21 -31.17 22.92
N SER A 473 -6.91 -31.15 23.19
CA SER A 473 -6.03 -32.32 23.05
C SER A 473 -6.06 -33.15 24.34
N THR A 474 -6.58 -34.37 24.26
CA THR A 474 -6.52 -35.32 25.39
C THR A 474 -5.10 -35.76 25.70
N ALA A 475 -4.21 -35.80 24.69
CA ALA A 475 -2.81 -36.17 24.85
C ALA A 475 -2.00 -35.10 25.61
N LYS A 476 -2.27 -33.82 25.37
CA LYS A 476 -1.61 -32.70 26.04
C LYS A 476 -2.38 -32.17 27.25
N ASN A 477 -3.65 -32.56 27.43
CA ASN A 477 -4.59 -32.01 28.42
C ASN A 477 -4.68 -30.47 28.35
N ARG A 478 -4.67 -29.94 27.12
CA ARG A 478 -4.63 -28.51 26.79
C ARG A 478 -5.40 -28.25 25.50
N PHE A 479 -5.81 -27.00 25.28
CA PHE A 479 -6.27 -26.54 23.98
C PHE A 479 -5.07 -26.34 23.04
N VAL A 480 -5.22 -26.80 21.81
CA VAL A 480 -4.23 -26.71 20.73
C VAL A 480 -4.87 -26.06 19.51
N ILE A 481 -4.07 -25.43 18.65
CA ILE A 481 -4.52 -24.94 17.34
C ILE A 481 -3.69 -25.66 16.28
N LEU A 482 -4.35 -26.46 15.47
CA LEU A 482 -3.73 -27.38 14.50
C LEU A 482 -3.96 -26.91 13.07
N GLY A 483 -3.04 -27.23 12.16
CA GLY A 483 -3.14 -26.91 10.73
C GLY A 483 -3.24 -25.40 10.48
N VAL A 484 -2.18 -24.67 10.81
CA VAL A 484 -2.09 -23.21 10.66
C VAL A 484 -0.83 -22.83 9.90
N THR A 485 -0.82 -21.60 9.39
CA THR A 485 0.37 -20.89 8.92
C THR A 485 0.56 -19.67 9.82
N GLY A 486 1.76 -19.51 10.37
CA GLY A 486 2.09 -18.29 11.13
C GLY A 486 2.50 -17.15 10.20
N PRO A 487 2.94 -15.99 10.73
CA PRO A 487 3.57 -14.96 9.91
C PRO A 487 4.73 -15.48 9.07
N ASN A 488 5.43 -16.52 9.55
CA ASN A 488 6.39 -17.23 8.72
C ASN A 488 5.68 -18.16 7.72
N GLU A 489 5.37 -17.62 6.54
CA GLU A 489 4.73 -18.39 5.45
C GLU A 489 5.62 -19.51 4.86
N TYR A 490 6.89 -19.64 5.28
CA TYR A 490 7.74 -20.80 4.98
C TYR A 490 7.48 -22.00 5.90
N GLU A 491 6.38 -21.95 6.65
CA GLU A 491 5.85 -23.04 7.44
C GLU A 491 4.34 -23.13 7.19
N ASN A 492 3.89 -24.17 6.50
CA ASN A 492 2.47 -24.34 6.17
C ASN A 492 1.90 -25.59 6.84
N ASN A 493 0.62 -25.52 7.20
CA ASN A 493 -0.11 -26.61 7.85
C ASN A 493 0.57 -27.13 9.13
N VAL A 494 1.22 -26.23 9.87
CA VAL A 494 1.91 -26.56 11.12
C VAL A 494 0.96 -26.62 12.30
N ASN A 495 1.43 -27.16 13.42
CA ASN A 495 0.64 -27.29 14.64
C ASN A 495 1.21 -26.43 15.76
N ASN A 496 0.32 -25.78 16.51
CA ASN A 496 0.65 -25.01 17.70
C ASN A 496 1.69 -23.91 17.43
N ASN A 497 1.51 -23.15 16.36
CA ASN A 497 2.35 -21.98 16.13
C ASN A 497 2.28 -21.06 17.36
N PHE A 498 3.43 -20.75 17.97
CA PHE A 498 3.47 -20.05 19.27
C PHE A 498 2.75 -18.71 19.20
N TYR A 499 3.04 -17.90 18.19
CA TYR A 499 2.44 -16.59 18.03
C TYR A 499 0.92 -16.68 17.86
N THR A 500 0.44 -17.57 16.99
CA THR A 500 -1.01 -17.80 16.76
C THR A 500 -1.71 -18.22 18.05
N ASN A 501 -1.15 -19.17 18.79
CA ASN A 501 -1.74 -19.63 20.04
C ASN A 501 -1.76 -18.51 21.10
N TYR A 502 -0.67 -17.74 21.21
CA TYR A 502 -0.54 -16.69 22.22
C TYR A 502 -1.51 -15.55 21.91
N LEU A 503 -1.58 -15.15 20.65
CA LEU A 503 -2.48 -14.14 20.15
C LEU A 503 -3.95 -14.57 20.31
N ALA A 504 -4.29 -15.82 20.05
CA ALA A 504 -5.65 -16.35 20.28
C ALA A 504 -6.06 -16.28 21.75
N LYS A 505 -5.16 -16.68 22.67
CA LYS A 505 -5.37 -16.52 24.12
C LYS A 505 -5.59 -15.05 24.48
N TRP A 506 -4.70 -14.17 24.00
CA TRP A 506 -4.76 -12.74 24.29
C TRP A 506 -6.06 -12.10 23.77
N CYS A 507 -6.49 -12.43 22.55
CA CYS A 507 -7.75 -11.91 21.99
C CYS A 507 -8.96 -12.27 22.84
N ILE A 508 -9.01 -13.52 23.35
CA ILE A 508 -10.09 -13.95 24.24
C ILE A 508 -10.02 -13.17 25.54
N ASP A 509 -8.87 -13.11 26.19
CA ASP A 509 -8.71 -12.41 27.47
C ASP A 509 -9.08 -10.93 27.35
N TYR A 510 -8.60 -10.25 26.30
CA TYR A 510 -8.92 -8.85 26.04
C TYR A 510 -10.42 -8.66 25.77
N CYS A 511 -11.06 -9.53 24.98
CA CYS A 511 -12.49 -9.46 24.77
C CYS A 511 -13.28 -9.61 26.08
N VAL A 512 -12.89 -10.54 26.96
CA VAL A 512 -13.55 -10.72 28.27
C VAL A 512 -13.39 -9.47 29.14
N GLU A 513 -12.18 -8.90 29.20
CA GLU A 513 -11.94 -7.64 29.92
C GLU A 513 -12.84 -6.51 29.40
N GLN A 514 -12.97 -6.35 28.08
CA GLN A 514 -13.81 -5.30 27.50
C GLN A 514 -15.31 -5.54 27.74
N ILE A 515 -15.76 -6.80 27.77
CA ILE A 515 -17.14 -7.15 28.16
C ILE A 515 -17.40 -6.71 29.60
N GLU A 516 -16.54 -7.11 30.54
CA GLU A 516 -16.67 -6.78 31.97
C GLU A 516 -16.67 -5.27 32.20
N LYS A 517 -15.77 -4.55 31.53
CA LYS A 517 -15.69 -3.08 31.61
C LYS A 517 -16.95 -2.40 31.05
N ILE A 518 -17.43 -2.82 29.88
CA ILE A 518 -18.63 -2.22 29.26
C ILE A 518 -19.89 -2.56 30.05
N GLU A 519 -20.02 -3.77 30.58
CA GLU A 519 -21.12 -4.14 31.46
C GLU A 519 -21.17 -3.24 32.72
N ALA A 520 -20.00 -2.96 33.32
CA ALA A 520 -19.88 -2.14 34.52
C ALA A 520 -20.05 -0.64 34.28
N GLU A 521 -19.50 -0.10 33.19
CA GLU A 521 -19.36 1.36 32.98
C GLU A 521 -20.28 1.90 31.86
N PHE A 522 -20.71 1.07 30.91
CA PHE A 522 -21.43 1.46 29.68
C PHE A 522 -22.69 0.60 29.46
N THR A 523 -23.57 0.54 30.46
CA THR A 523 -24.73 -0.39 30.48
C THR A 523 -25.63 -0.31 29.23
N ALA A 524 -25.84 0.88 28.67
CA ALA A 524 -26.67 1.03 27.47
C ALA A 524 -26.03 0.38 26.23
N ASP A 525 -24.72 0.56 26.05
CA ASP A 525 -23.97 -0.07 24.98
C ASP A 525 -23.86 -1.58 25.18
N TYR A 526 -23.65 -2.03 26.43
CA TYR A 526 -23.67 -3.46 26.74
C TYR A 526 -25.01 -4.11 26.38
N GLN A 527 -26.14 -3.48 26.71
CA GLN A 527 -27.47 -3.97 26.33
C GLN A 527 -27.65 -4.02 24.80
N ARG A 528 -27.18 -2.99 24.09
CA ARG A 528 -27.22 -2.92 22.62
C ARG A 528 -26.38 -4.03 22.00
N VAL A 529 -25.12 -4.17 22.39
CA VAL A 529 -24.20 -5.20 21.89
C VAL A 529 -24.72 -6.59 22.24
N SER A 530 -25.27 -6.79 23.44
CA SER A 530 -25.86 -8.06 23.86
C SER A 530 -27.07 -8.43 23.02
N ALA A 531 -27.94 -7.47 22.71
CA ALA A 531 -29.09 -7.68 21.83
C ALA A 531 -28.67 -8.00 20.39
N THR A 532 -27.63 -7.34 19.87
CA THR A 532 -27.10 -7.59 18.52
C THR A 532 -26.41 -8.94 18.40
N THR A 533 -25.53 -9.26 19.35
CA THR A 533 -24.62 -10.40 19.26
C THR A 533 -25.17 -11.67 19.91
N GLY A 534 -26.17 -11.55 20.79
CA GLY A 534 -26.71 -12.65 21.58
C GLY A 534 -25.71 -13.26 22.57
N ILE A 535 -24.66 -12.51 22.97
CA ILE A 535 -23.64 -13.00 23.90
C ILE A 535 -24.24 -13.31 25.28
N ASP A 536 -23.74 -14.37 25.91
CA ASP A 536 -24.11 -14.73 27.28
C ASP A 536 -22.89 -15.17 28.12
N ALA A 537 -23.06 -15.19 29.45
CA ALA A 537 -21.99 -15.53 30.39
C ALA A 537 -21.50 -16.99 30.28
N VAL A 538 -22.34 -17.92 29.79
CA VAL A 538 -21.95 -19.33 29.61
C VAL A 538 -21.00 -19.46 28.43
N GLU A 539 -21.27 -18.72 27.35
CA GLU A 539 -20.40 -18.61 26.19
C GLU A 539 -19.04 -18.01 26.58
N VAL A 540 -19.03 -16.88 27.28
CA VAL A 540 -17.82 -16.21 27.78
C VAL A 540 -16.97 -17.14 28.65
N ALA A 541 -17.60 -17.88 29.57
CA ALA A 541 -16.90 -18.83 30.42
C ALA A 541 -16.22 -19.96 29.63
N LYS A 542 -16.80 -20.41 28.50
CA LYS A 542 -16.17 -21.42 27.63
C LYS A 542 -14.97 -20.84 26.87
N TRP A 543 -15.05 -19.59 26.43
CA TRP A 543 -13.89 -18.93 25.82
C TRP A 543 -12.74 -18.86 26.80
N LYS A 544 -13.00 -18.47 28.05
CA LYS A 544 -11.97 -18.40 29.09
C LYS A 544 -11.30 -19.74 29.35
N GLN A 545 -12.04 -20.86 29.29
CA GLN A 545 -11.44 -22.20 29.37
C GLN A 545 -10.42 -22.48 28.26
N VAL A 546 -10.65 -21.96 27.05
CA VAL A 546 -9.69 -22.04 25.94
C VAL A 546 -8.44 -21.25 26.24
N ALA A 547 -8.59 -19.98 26.63
CA ALA A 547 -7.47 -19.09 26.97
C ALA A 547 -6.62 -19.63 28.14
N ASP A 548 -7.25 -20.08 29.23
CA ASP A 548 -6.57 -20.54 30.45
C ASP A 548 -5.81 -21.85 30.27
N LYS A 549 -6.17 -22.65 29.26
CA LYS A 549 -5.56 -23.96 29.01
C LYS A 549 -4.95 -24.06 27.62
N MET A 550 -4.65 -22.93 26.98
CA MET A 550 -3.93 -22.90 25.70
C MET A 550 -2.54 -23.52 25.86
N TYR A 551 -2.13 -24.31 24.87
CA TYR A 551 -0.80 -24.91 24.81
C TYR A 551 0.19 -23.97 24.10
N PHE A 552 1.40 -23.88 24.63
CA PHE A 552 2.54 -23.18 24.02
C PHE A 552 3.69 -24.17 23.92
N PRO A 553 4.23 -24.47 22.73
CA PRO A 553 5.37 -25.35 22.63
C PRO A 553 6.62 -24.64 23.18
N TYR A 554 7.34 -25.30 24.08
CA TYR A 554 8.50 -24.74 24.77
C TYR A 554 9.64 -25.76 24.79
N SER A 555 10.86 -25.31 24.50
CA SER A 555 12.08 -26.09 24.63
C SER A 555 12.81 -25.71 25.91
N GLU A 556 12.83 -26.64 26.86
CA GLU A 556 13.63 -26.49 28.10
C GLU A 556 15.13 -26.47 27.80
N GLU A 557 15.57 -27.16 26.74
CA GLU A 557 16.99 -27.21 26.33
C GLU A 557 17.48 -25.85 25.86
N HIS A 558 16.69 -25.15 25.05
CA HIS A 558 17.04 -23.85 24.49
C HIS A 558 16.48 -22.67 25.29
N GLY A 559 15.56 -22.92 26.22
CA GLY A 559 14.88 -21.89 27.01
C GLY A 559 14.00 -20.96 26.18
N VAL A 560 13.42 -21.46 25.08
CA VAL A 560 12.59 -20.67 24.16
C VAL A 560 11.27 -21.36 23.83
N TYR A 561 10.23 -20.56 23.60
CA TYR A 561 9.03 -21.00 22.89
C TYR A 561 9.39 -21.36 21.46
N LEU A 562 8.92 -22.53 21.02
CA LEU A 562 9.15 -23.01 19.66
C LEU A 562 8.16 -22.34 18.71
N GLN A 563 8.63 -22.00 17.51
CA GLN A 563 7.77 -21.38 16.49
C GLN A 563 6.57 -22.28 16.18
N GLN A 564 6.75 -23.61 16.20
CA GLN A 564 5.69 -24.61 16.13
C GLN A 564 6.15 -25.94 16.74
N ASP A 565 5.21 -26.87 17.01
CA ASP A 565 5.58 -28.26 17.33
C ASP A 565 6.42 -28.86 16.18
N GLY A 566 7.55 -29.52 16.50
CA GLY A 566 8.45 -30.16 15.53
C GLY A 566 9.51 -29.24 14.90
N PHE A 567 9.59 -27.95 15.28
CA PHE A 567 10.61 -27.04 14.72
C PHE A 567 12.06 -27.56 14.90
N LEU A 568 12.36 -28.14 16.07
CA LEU A 568 13.70 -28.65 16.39
C LEU A 568 14.07 -29.96 15.66
N ASP A 569 13.12 -30.62 14.99
CA ASP A 569 13.41 -31.82 14.20
C ASP A 569 14.07 -31.48 12.85
N LYS A 570 14.09 -30.19 12.50
CA LYS A 570 14.70 -29.67 11.27
C LYS A 570 16.23 -29.68 11.36
N GLU A 571 16.88 -29.69 10.20
CA GLU A 571 18.33 -29.50 10.13
C GLU A 571 18.65 -28.01 10.37
N LEU A 572 18.98 -27.66 11.62
CA LEU A 572 19.21 -26.28 12.06
C LEU A 572 20.53 -25.71 11.52
N ILE A 573 20.51 -25.24 10.27
CA ILE A 573 21.60 -24.51 9.61
C ILE A 573 21.26 -23.02 9.62
N LYS A 574 22.18 -22.18 10.12
CA LYS A 574 22.02 -20.73 10.16
C LYS A 574 22.15 -20.12 8.77
N VAL A 575 21.48 -18.98 8.54
CA VAL A 575 21.49 -18.26 7.24
C VAL A 575 22.91 -17.85 6.82
N HIS A 576 23.81 -17.55 7.76
CA HIS A 576 25.19 -17.19 7.43
C HIS A 576 26.01 -18.37 6.87
N ASP A 577 25.59 -19.61 7.16
CA ASP A 577 26.20 -20.84 6.65
C ASP A 577 25.54 -21.32 5.34
N LEU A 578 24.40 -20.73 4.96
CA LEU A 578 23.76 -20.98 3.68
C LEU A 578 24.53 -20.32 2.54
N ASP A 579 24.81 -21.08 1.48
CA ASP A 579 25.44 -20.55 0.27
C ASP A 579 24.62 -19.39 -0.32
N ARG A 580 25.26 -18.22 -0.44
CA ARG A 580 24.66 -17.00 -1.00
C ARG A 580 24.14 -17.19 -2.42
N SER A 581 24.71 -18.13 -3.19
CA SER A 581 24.24 -18.47 -4.53
C SER A 581 22.81 -19.04 -4.53
N GLN A 582 22.32 -19.52 -3.39
CA GLN A 582 20.99 -20.10 -3.21
C GLN A 582 19.92 -19.10 -2.73
N ARG A 583 20.29 -17.83 -2.50
CA ARG A 583 19.36 -16.77 -2.04
C ARG A 583 18.92 -15.82 -3.17
N PRO A 584 17.69 -15.28 -3.16
CA PRO A 584 16.62 -15.60 -2.22
C PRO A 584 16.04 -17.00 -2.48
N ILE A 585 15.61 -17.69 -1.42
CA ILE A 585 15.22 -19.10 -1.50
C ILE A 585 13.87 -19.28 -2.20
N ASN A 586 12.93 -18.33 -2.11
CA ASN A 586 11.67 -18.34 -2.91
C ASN A 586 11.88 -18.41 -4.43
N GLN A 587 13.00 -17.93 -4.95
CA GLN A 587 13.29 -17.92 -6.38
C GLN A 587 14.15 -19.12 -6.83
N LYS A 588 14.82 -19.80 -5.89
CA LYS A 588 15.89 -20.77 -6.20
C LYS A 588 15.63 -22.16 -5.68
N TRP A 589 14.75 -22.31 -4.70
CA TRP A 589 14.39 -23.59 -4.10
C TRP A 589 12.99 -24.02 -4.50
N SER A 590 12.77 -25.33 -4.53
CA SER A 590 11.42 -25.87 -4.58
C SER A 590 10.70 -25.61 -3.25
N TRP A 591 9.38 -25.40 -3.30
CA TRP A 591 8.59 -25.04 -2.12
C TRP A 591 8.72 -26.07 -0.98
N ASP A 592 8.72 -27.36 -1.30
CA ASP A 592 8.90 -28.43 -0.30
C ASP A 592 10.24 -28.34 0.46
N ARG A 593 11.29 -27.83 -0.19
CA ARG A 593 12.61 -27.64 0.43
C ARG A 593 12.60 -26.46 1.38
N ILE A 594 11.92 -25.38 1.01
CA ILE A 594 11.69 -24.22 1.88
C ILE A 594 10.95 -24.68 3.14
N LEU A 595 9.82 -25.37 2.99
CA LEU A 595 8.97 -25.78 4.11
C LEU A 595 9.66 -26.69 5.13
N ARG A 596 10.49 -27.64 4.68
CA ARG A 596 11.20 -28.54 5.63
C ARG A 596 12.50 -27.94 6.20
N SER A 597 12.94 -26.79 5.69
CA SER A 597 14.16 -26.12 6.17
C SER A 597 13.89 -25.36 7.48
N PRO A 598 14.95 -24.92 8.21
CA PRO A 598 14.77 -24.09 9.40
C PRO A 598 14.57 -22.61 9.07
N TYR A 599 14.56 -22.22 7.78
CA TYR A 599 14.60 -20.81 7.41
C TYR A 599 13.25 -20.13 7.58
N ILE A 600 13.30 -18.93 8.13
CA ILE A 600 12.15 -18.14 8.52
C ILE A 600 12.02 -16.96 7.54
N LYS A 601 10.87 -16.83 6.87
CA LYS A 601 10.60 -15.75 5.90
C LYS A 601 10.65 -14.38 6.57
N GLN A 602 9.97 -14.25 7.72
CA GLN A 602 9.76 -13.01 8.47
C GLN A 602 9.52 -13.27 9.97
N ALA A 603 9.47 -12.20 10.78
CA ALA A 603 9.25 -12.34 12.22
C ALA A 603 7.94 -13.12 12.50
N ASP A 604 8.03 -14.19 13.29
CA ASP A 604 6.90 -15.04 13.68
C ASP A 604 6.81 -15.12 15.21
N THR A 605 7.67 -15.92 15.85
CA THR A 605 7.79 -15.88 17.32
C THR A 605 8.21 -14.48 17.76
N LEU A 606 9.17 -13.87 17.07
CA LEU A 606 9.61 -12.49 17.30
C LEU A 606 8.51 -11.45 17.02
N GLN A 607 7.50 -11.75 16.20
CA GLN A 607 6.33 -10.87 16.04
C GLN A 607 5.51 -10.81 17.34
N GLY A 608 5.31 -11.97 17.99
CA GLY A 608 4.63 -12.05 19.27
C GLY A 608 5.36 -11.30 20.38
N PHE A 609 6.68 -11.46 20.45
CA PHE A 609 7.51 -10.72 21.41
C PHE A 609 7.52 -9.21 21.17
N TYR A 610 7.33 -8.76 19.92
CA TYR A 610 7.16 -7.34 19.63
C TYR A 610 5.78 -6.81 20.07
N PHE A 611 4.69 -7.50 19.74
CA PHE A 611 3.33 -7.08 20.15
C PHE A 611 3.13 -7.08 21.67
N PHE A 612 3.70 -8.05 22.34
CA PHE A 612 3.52 -8.30 23.78
C PHE A 612 4.83 -8.14 24.55
N GLU A 613 5.67 -7.19 24.12
CA GLU A 613 7.01 -6.95 24.69
C GLU A 613 6.99 -6.81 26.22
N ASP A 614 5.96 -6.17 26.77
CA ASP A 614 5.75 -5.94 28.19
C ASP A 614 5.27 -7.16 28.98
N HIS A 615 4.89 -8.24 28.31
CA HIS A 615 4.55 -9.52 28.95
C HIS A 615 5.76 -10.41 29.23
N PHE A 616 6.93 -10.05 28.68
CA PHE A 616 8.16 -10.85 28.76
C PHE A 616 9.29 -10.05 29.38
N SER A 617 10.20 -10.74 30.06
CA SER A 617 11.43 -10.14 30.55
C SER A 617 12.39 -9.82 29.41
N LYS A 618 13.30 -8.86 29.63
CA LYS A 618 14.37 -8.56 28.67
C LYS A 618 15.26 -9.78 28.37
N GLU A 619 15.46 -10.66 29.35
CA GLU A 619 16.22 -11.90 29.16
C GLU A 619 15.48 -12.87 28.22
N GLU A 620 14.16 -13.00 28.35
CA GLU A 620 13.36 -13.80 27.41
C GLU A 620 13.39 -13.20 26.00
N LEU A 621 13.24 -11.88 25.87
CA LEU A 621 13.37 -11.19 24.58
C LEU A 621 14.72 -11.50 23.92
N GLU A 622 15.83 -11.39 24.67
CA GLU A 622 17.16 -11.65 24.15
C GLU A 622 17.35 -13.11 23.71
N LYS A 623 16.91 -14.07 24.54
CA LYS A 623 17.03 -15.51 24.22
C LYS A 623 16.28 -15.87 22.94
N HIS A 624 15.06 -15.38 22.77
CA HIS A 624 14.27 -15.68 21.57
C HIS A 624 14.86 -14.99 20.33
N PHE A 625 15.29 -13.73 20.49
CA PHE A 625 15.95 -12.99 19.41
C PHE A 625 17.21 -13.71 18.91
N ASP A 626 18.11 -14.06 19.83
CA ASP A 626 19.37 -14.73 19.51
C ASP A 626 19.19 -16.14 18.94
N PHE A 627 18.05 -16.79 19.23
CA PHE A 627 17.70 -18.09 18.66
C PHE A 627 17.13 -17.96 17.24
N TYR A 628 16.19 -17.05 17.00
CA TYR A 628 15.42 -17.00 15.74
C TYR A 628 16.02 -16.11 14.65
N GLU A 629 16.66 -15.01 15.00
CA GLU A 629 17.26 -14.09 14.01
C GLU A 629 18.24 -14.82 13.08
N PRO A 630 19.14 -15.71 13.57
CA PRO A 630 20.10 -16.38 12.69
C PRO A 630 19.49 -17.33 11.65
N TYR A 631 18.21 -17.70 11.80
CA TYR A 631 17.47 -18.52 10.83
C TYR A 631 16.58 -17.68 9.91
N THR A 632 16.51 -16.36 10.09
CA THR A 632 15.60 -15.49 9.35
C THR A 632 16.26 -14.96 8.07
N VAL A 633 15.64 -15.23 6.91
CA VAL A 633 16.16 -14.79 5.60
C VAL A 633 15.71 -13.37 5.22
N HIS A 634 14.66 -12.87 5.88
CA HIS A 634 13.99 -11.59 5.63
C HIS A 634 13.55 -11.46 4.16
N GLU A 635 12.83 -12.46 3.65
CA GLU A 635 12.28 -12.49 2.29
C GLU A 635 10.85 -11.93 2.22
N SER A 636 10.45 -11.21 3.27
CA SER A 636 9.32 -10.28 3.31
C SER A 636 9.82 -8.90 3.68
N SER A 637 9.26 -7.88 3.04
CA SER A 637 9.55 -6.47 3.33
C SER A 637 9.12 -6.07 4.76
N LEU A 638 8.22 -6.82 5.39
CA LEU A 638 7.76 -6.61 6.77
C LEU A 638 8.73 -7.16 7.82
N SER A 639 9.73 -7.94 7.43
CA SER A 639 10.61 -8.61 8.39
C SER A 639 11.63 -7.70 9.09
N PRO A 640 12.41 -6.85 8.39
CA PRO A 640 13.55 -6.19 9.01
C PRO A 640 13.16 -5.17 10.10
N CYS A 641 12.01 -4.50 9.98
CA CYS A 641 11.60 -3.49 10.97
C CYS A 641 11.40 -4.06 12.37
N VAL A 642 10.72 -5.21 12.49
CA VAL A 642 10.50 -5.90 13.78
C VAL A 642 11.83 -6.33 14.42
N HIS A 643 12.78 -6.78 13.60
CA HIS A 643 14.12 -7.14 14.07
C HIS A 643 14.95 -5.91 14.45
N SER A 644 14.79 -4.80 13.73
CA SER A 644 15.42 -3.52 14.06
C SER A 644 14.98 -3.01 15.43
N ILE A 645 13.67 -3.02 15.68
CA ILE A 645 13.07 -2.57 16.95
C ILE A 645 13.59 -3.43 18.11
N GLN A 646 13.52 -4.76 17.98
CA GLN A 646 13.99 -5.65 19.05
C GLN A 646 15.50 -5.57 19.25
N ALA A 647 16.30 -5.49 18.18
CA ALA A 647 17.74 -5.30 18.31
C ALA A 647 18.07 -3.99 19.06
N ALA A 648 17.33 -2.90 18.81
CA ALA A 648 17.52 -1.64 19.52
C ALA A 648 17.20 -1.78 21.01
N VAL A 649 16.06 -2.39 21.37
CA VAL A 649 15.66 -2.67 22.77
C VAL A 649 16.71 -3.52 23.51
N LEU A 650 17.31 -4.47 22.81
CA LEU A 650 18.36 -5.34 23.33
C LEU A 650 19.75 -4.69 23.36
N GLY A 651 19.91 -3.46 22.86
CA GLY A 651 21.20 -2.77 22.80
C GLY A 651 22.14 -3.27 21.70
N LYS A 652 21.65 -4.07 20.76
CA LYS A 652 22.39 -4.59 19.60
C LYS A 652 22.36 -3.55 18.45
N MET A 653 22.87 -2.35 18.71
CA MET A 653 22.59 -1.15 17.90
C MET A 653 23.11 -1.22 16.45
N GLU A 654 24.28 -1.81 16.22
CA GLU A 654 24.82 -2.03 14.86
C GLU A 654 23.90 -2.94 14.02
N MET A 655 23.33 -3.95 14.66
CA MET A 655 22.38 -4.86 14.04
C MET A 655 21.05 -4.16 13.75
N ALA A 656 20.56 -3.37 14.71
CA ALA A 656 19.37 -2.54 14.52
C ALA A 656 19.53 -1.59 13.32
N TYR A 657 20.66 -0.88 13.24
CA TYR A 657 20.95 0.01 12.12
C TYR A 657 21.07 -0.72 10.78
N THR A 658 21.67 -1.91 10.76
CA THR A 658 21.73 -2.76 9.56
C THR A 658 20.33 -3.15 9.06
N PHE A 659 19.42 -3.54 9.97
CA PHE A 659 18.04 -3.84 9.61
C PHE A 659 17.27 -2.59 9.17
N TYR A 660 17.49 -1.46 9.84
CA TYR A 660 16.92 -0.17 9.44
C TYR A 660 17.31 0.22 8.01
N LEU A 661 18.58 0.10 7.63
CA LEU A 661 19.02 0.42 6.26
C LEU A 661 18.33 -0.48 5.23
N ARG A 662 18.16 -1.77 5.55
CA ARG A 662 17.48 -2.72 4.66
C ARG A 662 16.01 -2.39 4.44
N THR A 663 15.28 -1.95 5.47
CA THR A 663 13.87 -1.57 5.33
C THR A 663 13.71 -0.18 4.72
N SER A 664 14.57 0.77 5.10
CA SER A 664 14.42 2.17 4.70
C SER A 664 14.71 2.40 3.22
N ARG A 665 15.68 1.67 2.66
CA ARG A 665 16.11 1.79 1.26
C ARG A 665 15.69 0.60 0.40
N LEU A 666 14.71 -0.17 0.86
CA LEU A 666 14.25 -1.39 0.17
C LEU A 666 13.93 -1.13 -1.30
N ASP A 667 13.11 -0.11 -1.57
CA ASP A 667 12.72 0.28 -2.92
C ASP A 667 13.81 1.12 -3.61
N LEU A 668 14.41 2.10 -2.90
CA LEU A 668 15.41 3.01 -3.48
C LEU A 668 16.66 2.31 -4.03
N ASP A 669 17.08 1.21 -3.40
CA ASP A 669 18.25 0.41 -3.81
C ASP A 669 17.84 -0.94 -4.44
N ASP A 670 16.53 -1.15 -4.67
CA ASP A 670 15.91 -2.35 -5.22
C ASP A 670 16.45 -3.66 -4.60
N TYR A 671 16.43 -3.75 -3.25
CA TYR A 671 16.99 -4.88 -2.51
C TYR A 671 16.38 -6.23 -2.91
N ASN A 672 15.08 -6.23 -3.23
CA ASN A 672 14.33 -7.42 -3.60
C ASN A 672 14.32 -7.70 -5.11
N LYS A 673 14.76 -6.76 -5.95
CA LYS A 673 14.69 -6.84 -7.42
C LYS A 673 13.27 -6.92 -7.96
N GLU A 674 12.39 -6.13 -7.36
CA GLU A 674 10.95 -6.13 -7.65
C GLU A 674 10.39 -4.70 -7.77
N VAL A 675 11.22 -3.64 -7.66
CA VAL A 675 10.70 -2.26 -7.65
C VAL A 675 9.94 -1.91 -8.92
N GLN A 676 10.28 -2.51 -10.07
CA GLN A 676 9.57 -2.36 -11.34
C GLN A 676 8.08 -2.73 -11.24
N GLU A 677 7.70 -3.59 -10.30
CA GLU A 677 6.32 -4.04 -10.06
C GLU A 677 5.53 -3.09 -9.16
N GLY A 678 6.16 -2.03 -8.63
CA GLY A 678 5.62 -1.08 -7.65
C GLY A 678 6.34 -1.11 -6.30
N LEU A 679 6.18 -0.05 -5.52
CA LEU A 679 6.81 0.19 -4.22
C LEU A 679 6.20 -0.70 -3.11
N HIS A 680 6.92 -0.91 -2.00
CA HIS A 680 6.44 -1.71 -0.87
C HIS A 680 5.84 -0.80 0.22
N ILE A 681 4.69 -0.19 -0.09
CA ILE A 681 4.05 0.85 0.73
C ILE A 681 3.82 0.45 2.18
N THR A 682 3.31 -0.76 2.46
CA THR A 682 3.06 -1.18 3.85
C THR A 682 4.35 -1.36 4.66
N SER A 683 5.46 -1.72 4.01
CA SER A 683 6.79 -1.81 4.64
C SER A 683 7.38 -0.44 4.99
N MET A 684 6.96 0.61 4.29
CA MET A 684 7.38 1.99 4.60
C MET A 684 6.97 2.40 6.02
N ALA A 685 5.83 1.92 6.52
CA ALA A 685 5.43 2.13 7.91
C ALA A 685 6.39 1.47 8.89
N GLY A 686 6.88 0.26 8.57
CA GLY A 686 7.92 -0.43 9.33
C GLY A 686 9.23 0.36 9.45
N THR A 687 9.58 1.15 8.42
CA THR A 687 10.75 2.03 8.51
C THR A 687 10.56 3.12 9.56
N TRP A 688 9.38 3.76 9.58
CA TRP A 688 9.05 4.75 10.60
C TRP A 688 9.07 4.14 12.00
N MET A 689 8.46 2.95 12.16
CA MET A 689 8.44 2.22 13.44
C MET A 689 9.84 1.90 13.93
N SER A 690 10.77 1.53 13.03
CA SER A 690 12.18 1.26 13.39
C SER A 690 12.87 2.45 14.04
N ILE A 691 12.50 3.68 13.63
CA ILE A 691 13.06 4.90 14.24
C ILE A 691 12.34 5.21 15.55
N VAL A 692 11.01 5.28 15.53
CA VAL A 692 10.23 5.78 16.67
C VAL A 692 10.17 4.77 17.81
N GLU A 693 9.83 3.52 17.51
CA GLU A 693 9.72 2.44 18.48
C GLU A 693 11.06 1.72 18.70
N GLY A 694 11.97 1.72 17.72
CA GLY A 694 13.30 1.15 17.85
C GLY A 694 14.28 2.14 18.51
N PHE A 695 14.88 3.02 17.71
CA PHE A 695 15.92 3.94 18.19
C PHE A 695 15.43 4.96 19.23
N GLY A 696 14.22 5.48 19.05
CA GLY A 696 13.57 6.40 19.99
C GLY A 696 13.01 5.69 21.22
N GLY A 697 12.80 4.38 21.16
CA GLY A 697 12.28 3.58 22.27
C GLY A 697 10.86 3.94 22.71
N MET A 698 10.08 4.61 21.85
CA MET A 698 8.72 5.05 22.19
C MET A 698 7.83 3.86 22.56
N ARG A 699 7.17 3.91 23.71
CA ARG A 699 6.13 2.95 24.11
C ARG A 699 4.95 3.71 24.68
N VAL A 700 3.81 3.06 24.83
CA VAL A 700 2.73 3.59 25.66
C VAL A 700 2.41 2.53 26.69
N LYS A 701 2.58 2.84 27.97
CA LYS A 701 2.38 1.93 29.11
C LYS A 701 1.70 2.68 30.24
N ASP A 702 0.72 2.05 30.88
CA ASP A 702 -0.04 2.65 31.98
C ASP A 702 -0.56 4.07 31.67
N ASP A 703 -1.08 4.24 30.45
CA ASP A 703 -1.58 5.51 29.88
C ASP A 703 -0.52 6.64 29.82
N GLN A 704 0.77 6.30 29.75
CA GLN A 704 1.90 7.22 29.66
C GLN A 704 2.86 6.84 28.52
N LEU A 705 3.48 7.86 27.91
CA LEU A 705 4.51 7.74 26.87
C LEU A 705 5.87 7.32 27.45
#